data_AF-A0A2N0RTD0-F1
#
_entry.id   AF-A0A2N0RTD0-F1
#
_cell.length_a   1.000
_cell.length_b   1.000
_cell.length_c   1.000
_cell.angle_alpha   90.00
_cell.angle_beta   90.00
_cell.angle_gamma   90.00
#
_symmetry.space_group_name_H-M   'P 1'
#
loop_
_entity.id
_entity.type
_entity.pdbx_description
1 polymer ?
#
loop_
_entity_poly.entity_id
_entity_poly.type
_entity_poly.pdbx_seq_one_letter_code
_entity_poly.pdbx_strand_id
1 'polypeptide(L)'
;MPKIKTKKTCENIPKEITEYPKTDVILYTDGRRSYHYRVKKEGLYLQPPILAYSQGKNKYKIPDSYCVETTWGRGNNKQTVECSINYIREKPFFKVMYGLNFSEDVCSNTSPTAAANAVIRKLFPNNEKTLMSGIHLFGIHLETLKQARESKRESNSNIQLKQIKPIEHCGKSMIYKRQRKFGDQLKEQVQIEGAKIYGKDQVILKQISYNVKHMGFQIAYGSKDDRETEKKVTSIVQVIDQNFLSREGYRALAAVEPDLEREWIVSEQRLKITKNMNQKIAISLINIPIIPTLDELDFAESSYIFGEGIIEIKNITNGGHRSAKDILTYIIPALILKGVLDISNPIIHLRISGDGRNVGRKIKQVMITMAILNDEQNIHKPDHHYTTILFPGIESYELLEVMMSPFIQELNDLKNYGLKINNIIWKFELYFSSDWKFLSICLGFNAANSNYFCPWCQISKHDQINNQTNWKISKKMEKINEYPGHSKKPLFNMISLDHWIPDELHIMLRIFDRLWSLVLSELKDVDQFDNICRNEIVQEMNRIGVHFQFWKENGSNTWNYTSLMGNDKLKVLKDFDLGRILPPSRAKKIRELWDRFNLIYSNLKLKDYDPHQFQFEAEDWLELFLTPDRVIPNSNRIEKGLYSPSAITPYIHVLVYHISEFMEIHKQWGVKAFSCAPVEKKNHQQVTYFFRQSFKGGGRILWTLIWTLKSQVGKKHFALRYRPYWKAPEVIVGREYIFVSNIYSIAMLM
;
A
#
# COMPACT_ATOMS: atom_id res chain seq x y z
N MET A 1 45.93 -20.03 34.10
CA MET A 1 46.16 -20.62 32.77
C MET A 1 46.50 -22.10 32.91
N PRO A 2 45.64 -23.03 32.49
CA PRO A 2 45.97 -24.46 32.43
C PRO A 2 46.69 -24.79 31.12
N LYS A 3 47.80 -25.55 31.20
CA LYS A 3 48.57 -26.05 30.06
C LYS A 3 47.77 -27.10 29.29
N ILE A 4 47.46 -26.81 28.02
CA ILE A 4 46.84 -27.75 27.07
C ILE A 4 47.91 -28.76 26.61
N LYS A 5 47.66 -30.05 26.86
CA LYS A 5 48.41 -31.16 26.25
C LYS A 5 47.95 -31.33 24.80
N THR A 6 48.84 -31.05 23.84
CA THR A 6 48.64 -31.34 22.41
C THR A 6 48.77 -32.84 22.15
N LYS A 7 47.64 -33.51 21.88
CA LYS A 7 47.62 -34.83 21.23
C LYS A 7 47.96 -34.64 19.76
N LYS A 8 49.12 -35.12 19.32
CA LYS A 8 49.41 -35.37 17.89
C LYS A 8 48.60 -36.58 17.43
N THR A 9 47.47 -36.36 16.78
CA THR A 9 46.81 -37.36 15.93
C THR A 9 47.37 -37.20 14.51
N CYS A 10 48.31 -38.08 14.10
CA CYS A 10 48.57 -38.28 12.68
C CYS A 10 47.37 -39.04 12.10
N GLU A 11 46.56 -38.35 11.30
CA GLU A 11 45.54 -38.98 10.48
C GLU A 11 46.25 -39.84 9.41
N ASN A 12 46.17 -41.16 9.56
CA ASN A 12 46.65 -42.10 8.55
C ASN A 12 45.66 -42.08 7.36
N ILE A 13 45.97 -41.30 6.34
CA ILE A 13 45.15 -41.16 5.11
C ILE A 13 45.47 -42.31 4.15
N PRO A 14 44.47 -43.01 3.56
CA PRO A 14 44.69 -44.00 2.51
C PRO A 14 45.44 -43.40 1.32
N LYS A 15 46.45 -44.11 0.81
CA LYS A 15 47.32 -43.62 -0.27
C LYS A 15 47.63 -44.72 -1.29
N GLU A 16 47.45 -44.40 -2.56
CA GLU A 16 47.98 -45.14 -3.70
C GLU A 16 49.36 -44.57 -4.08
N ILE A 17 50.34 -45.46 -4.29
CA ILE A 17 51.68 -45.14 -4.78
C ILE A 17 51.88 -45.96 -6.04
N THR A 18 51.92 -45.30 -7.19
CA THR A 18 52.03 -45.96 -8.49
C THR A 18 52.54 -45.01 -9.57
N GLU A 19 53.21 -45.58 -10.56
CA GLU A 19 53.58 -44.90 -11.82
C GLU A 19 52.77 -45.47 -13.01
N TYR A 20 51.68 -46.17 -12.72
CA TYR A 20 50.79 -46.78 -13.71
C TYR A 20 50.27 -45.72 -14.73
N PRO A 21 50.27 -46.01 -16.04
CA PRO A 21 50.51 -47.30 -16.70
C PRO A 21 51.99 -47.58 -17.08
N LYS A 22 52.96 -46.76 -16.67
CA LYS A 22 54.38 -46.98 -16.99
C LYS A 22 54.92 -48.27 -16.36
N THR A 23 54.39 -48.63 -15.19
CA THR A 23 54.61 -49.92 -14.53
C THR A 23 53.25 -50.58 -14.26
N ASP A 24 53.21 -51.90 -14.23
CA ASP A 24 52.00 -52.70 -13.93
C ASP A 24 51.74 -52.81 -12.42
N VAL A 25 52.52 -52.13 -11.58
CA VAL A 25 52.49 -52.27 -10.12
C VAL A 25 51.79 -51.09 -9.45
N ILE A 26 50.86 -51.38 -8.54
CA ILE A 26 50.16 -50.41 -7.71
C ILE A 26 50.33 -50.83 -6.24
N LEU A 27 50.91 -49.95 -5.43
CA LEU A 27 50.98 -50.12 -3.98
C LEU A 27 49.87 -49.30 -3.32
N TYR A 28 49.03 -49.96 -2.54
CA TYR A 28 47.99 -49.30 -1.74
C TYR A 28 48.23 -49.52 -0.26
N THR A 29 48.07 -48.47 0.54
CA THR A 29 48.06 -48.58 2.00
C THR A 29 46.90 -47.79 2.58
N ASP A 30 46.13 -48.41 3.47
CA ASP A 30 45.06 -47.74 4.23
C ASP A 30 45.59 -47.19 5.58
N GLY A 31 46.92 -47.21 5.76
CA GLY A 31 47.60 -46.82 6.99
C GLY A 31 47.68 -47.92 8.06
N ARG A 32 47.01 -49.05 7.87
CA ARG A 32 47.09 -50.24 8.75
C ARG A 32 47.57 -51.49 8.01
N ARG A 33 47.14 -51.68 6.76
CA ARG A 33 47.48 -52.77 5.86
C ARG A 33 47.99 -52.21 4.54
N SER A 34 48.88 -52.96 3.91
CA SER A 34 49.40 -52.62 2.59
C SER A 34 49.20 -53.79 1.63
N TYR A 35 48.73 -53.45 0.44
CA TYR A 35 48.44 -54.38 -0.64
C TYR A 35 49.29 -54.01 -1.84
N HIS A 36 49.97 -55.00 -2.40
CA HIS A 36 50.74 -54.84 -3.64
C HIS A 36 49.94 -55.50 -4.75
N TYR A 37 49.60 -54.73 -5.77
CA TYR A 37 48.86 -55.21 -6.93
C TYR A 37 49.77 -55.19 -8.15
N ARG A 38 49.78 -56.29 -8.91
CA ARG A 38 50.36 -56.35 -10.25
C ARG A 38 49.22 -56.57 -11.25
N VAL A 39 48.95 -55.57 -12.09
CA VAL A 39 47.80 -55.54 -13.00
C VAL A 39 48.13 -56.36 -14.25
N LYS A 40 47.55 -57.56 -14.36
CA LYS A 40 47.72 -58.42 -15.55
C LYS A 40 46.78 -58.02 -16.67
N LYS A 41 45.54 -57.65 -16.34
CA LYS A 41 44.54 -57.17 -17.30
C LYS A 41 43.63 -56.15 -16.63
N GLU A 42 43.55 -54.94 -17.20
CA GLU A 42 42.78 -53.83 -16.62
C GLU A 42 41.26 -54.06 -16.58
N GLY A 43 40.72 -54.83 -17.53
CA GLY A 43 39.27 -54.98 -17.71
C GLY A 43 38.55 -53.69 -18.13
N LEU A 44 37.26 -53.79 -18.41
CA LEU A 44 36.41 -52.68 -18.89
C LEU A 44 35.10 -52.60 -18.09
N TYR A 45 34.53 -51.40 -17.97
CA TYR A 45 33.17 -51.26 -17.43
C TYR A 45 32.14 -51.49 -18.54
N LEU A 46 31.28 -52.49 -18.36
CA LEU A 46 30.13 -52.71 -19.24
C LEU A 46 29.14 -51.54 -19.14
N GLN A 47 28.25 -51.39 -20.13
CA GLN A 47 27.22 -50.34 -20.13
C GLN A 47 25.98 -50.76 -19.32
N PRO A 48 25.23 -49.81 -18.75
CA PRO A 48 23.88 -50.10 -18.23
C PRO A 48 23.00 -50.72 -19.33
N PRO A 49 22.16 -51.74 -19.04
CA PRO A 49 21.77 -52.19 -17.70
C PRO A 49 22.68 -53.28 -17.07
N ILE A 50 23.70 -53.77 -17.77
CA ILE A 50 24.51 -54.93 -17.33
C ILE A 50 25.54 -54.57 -16.25
N LEU A 51 25.99 -53.31 -16.20
CA LEU A 51 27.00 -52.84 -15.24
C LEU A 51 26.62 -53.11 -13.77
N ALA A 52 27.37 -53.99 -13.10
CA ALA A 52 27.17 -54.29 -11.69
C ALA A 52 27.99 -53.36 -10.76
N TYR A 53 27.49 -53.21 -9.53
CA TYR A 53 28.13 -52.43 -8.47
C TYR A 53 28.34 -53.28 -7.23
N SER A 54 29.42 -53.04 -6.50
CA SER A 54 29.63 -53.65 -5.18
C SER A 54 28.59 -53.17 -4.16
N GLN A 55 28.20 -54.06 -3.25
CA GLN A 55 27.31 -53.72 -2.12
C GLN A 55 28.10 -53.04 -0.98
N GLY A 56 27.53 -52.01 -0.34
CA GLY A 56 28.13 -51.28 0.79
C GLY A 56 27.95 -49.75 0.74
N LYS A 57 28.54 -49.02 1.71
CA LYS A 57 28.52 -47.54 1.78
C LYS A 57 29.16 -46.89 0.55
N ASN A 58 30.23 -47.49 0.02
CA ASN A 58 30.87 -47.08 -1.23
C ASN A 58 30.54 -48.11 -2.32
N LYS A 59 29.75 -47.71 -3.32
CA LYS A 59 29.39 -48.56 -4.47
C LYS A 59 30.43 -48.40 -5.56
N TYR A 60 31.27 -49.41 -5.77
CA TYR A 60 32.29 -49.44 -6.82
C TYR A 60 31.78 -50.19 -8.06
N LYS A 61 32.09 -49.68 -9.26
CA LYS A 61 31.77 -50.35 -10.53
C LYS A 61 32.61 -51.62 -10.66
N ILE A 62 32.00 -52.73 -11.05
CA ILE A 62 32.69 -54.01 -11.22
C ILE A 62 33.14 -54.17 -12.69
N PRO A 63 34.46 -54.26 -12.97
CA PRO A 63 34.96 -54.44 -14.34
C PRO A 63 34.73 -55.86 -14.84
N ASP A 64 34.55 -56.00 -16.16
CA ASP A 64 34.59 -57.27 -16.87
C ASP A 64 36.01 -57.54 -17.40
N SER A 65 36.35 -58.81 -17.62
CA SER A 65 37.62 -59.24 -18.18
C SER A 65 38.84 -58.67 -17.44
N TYR A 66 38.76 -58.59 -16.11
CA TYR A 66 39.77 -58.00 -15.23
C TYR A 66 40.61 -59.09 -14.54
N CYS A 67 41.91 -58.87 -14.42
CA CYS A 67 42.82 -59.76 -13.71
C CYS A 67 43.95 -58.99 -13.01
N VAL A 68 44.16 -59.28 -11.72
CA VAL A 68 45.21 -58.68 -10.89
C VAL A 68 45.83 -59.73 -9.99
N GLU A 69 47.14 -59.69 -9.85
CA GLU A 69 47.85 -60.46 -8.82
C GLU A 69 48.01 -59.58 -7.58
N THR A 70 47.49 -60.05 -6.45
CA THR A 70 47.45 -59.29 -5.20
C THR A 70 48.30 -59.99 -4.15
N THR A 71 49.29 -59.27 -3.60
CA THR A 71 50.12 -59.70 -2.48
C THR A 71 49.82 -58.87 -1.23
N TRP A 72 49.58 -59.54 -0.11
CA TRP A 72 49.41 -58.90 1.20
C TRP A 72 50.12 -59.69 2.31
N GLY A 73 50.45 -59.02 3.42
CA GLY A 73 51.17 -59.63 4.55
C GLY A 73 52.57 -59.04 4.76
N ARG A 74 53.26 -59.44 5.84
CA ARG A 74 54.61 -58.96 6.20
C ARG A 74 55.61 -60.12 6.24
N GLY A 75 56.85 -59.85 5.80
CA GLY A 75 57.95 -60.81 5.83
C GLY A 75 57.62 -62.11 5.09
N ASN A 76 57.94 -63.24 5.72
CA ASN A 76 57.73 -64.59 5.15
C ASN A 76 56.25 -65.02 5.12
N ASN A 77 55.34 -64.23 5.69
CA ASN A 77 53.89 -64.49 5.70
C ASN A 77 53.14 -63.77 4.56
N LYS A 78 53.87 -63.31 3.53
CA LYS A 78 53.24 -62.72 2.33
C LYS A 78 52.46 -63.81 1.59
N GLN A 79 51.19 -63.53 1.35
CA GLN A 79 50.33 -64.35 0.52
C GLN A 79 50.13 -63.64 -0.80
N THR A 80 50.30 -64.36 -1.91
CA THR A 80 50.05 -63.87 -3.26
C THR A 80 48.95 -64.71 -3.88
N VAL A 81 47.93 -64.05 -4.41
CA VAL A 81 46.83 -64.71 -5.13
C VAL A 81 46.57 -63.97 -6.45
N GLU A 82 46.02 -64.68 -7.42
CA GLU A 82 45.53 -64.08 -8.66
C GLU A 82 44.01 -63.94 -8.61
N CYS A 83 43.52 -62.71 -8.73
CA CYS A 83 42.13 -62.35 -8.69
C CYS A 83 41.63 -62.00 -10.09
N SER A 84 40.59 -62.68 -10.57
CA SER A 84 39.96 -62.37 -11.86
C SER A 84 38.44 -62.17 -11.75
N ILE A 85 37.92 -61.29 -12.61
CA ILE A 85 36.49 -60.98 -12.70
C ILE A 85 36.06 -61.07 -14.16
N ASN A 86 35.07 -61.91 -14.42
CA ASN A 86 34.45 -62.06 -15.73
C ASN A 86 32.92 -62.06 -15.58
N TYR A 87 32.19 -61.51 -16.54
CA TYR A 87 30.73 -61.56 -16.57
C TYR A 87 30.27 -62.81 -17.32
N ILE A 88 29.55 -63.69 -16.63
CA ILE A 88 28.96 -64.90 -17.21
C ILE A 88 27.45 -64.75 -17.12
N ARG A 89 26.75 -64.82 -18.27
CA ARG A 89 25.30 -64.56 -18.37
C ARG A 89 24.90 -63.23 -17.68
N GLU A 90 25.61 -62.16 -18.04
CA GLU A 90 25.37 -60.78 -17.55
C GLU A 90 25.57 -60.56 -16.04
N LYS A 91 26.14 -61.54 -15.31
CA LYS A 91 26.44 -61.41 -13.87
C LYS A 91 27.93 -61.55 -13.60
N PRO A 92 28.51 -60.74 -12.69
CA PRO A 92 29.92 -60.81 -12.37
C PRO A 92 30.24 -62.10 -11.63
N PHE A 93 31.28 -62.79 -12.10
CA PHE A 93 31.84 -64.01 -11.52
C PHE A 93 33.24 -63.71 -11.01
N PHE A 94 33.46 -63.92 -9.71
CA PHE A 94 34.70 -63.60 -9.01
C PHE A 94 35.50 -64.88 -8.78
N LYS A 95 36.72 -64.96 -9.29
CA LYS A 95 37.62 -66.11 -9.12
C LYS A 95 38.92 -65.68 -8.47
N VAL A 96 39.38 -66.43 -7.48
CA VAL A 96 40.68 -66.23 -6.81
C VAL A 96 41.48 -67.52 -6.94
N MET A 97 42.63 -67.46 -7.58
CA MET A 97 43.56 -68.58 -7.71
C MET A 97 44.71 -68.44 -6.70
N TYR A 98 45.08 -69.54 -6.07
CA TYR A 98 46.07 -69.61 -4.98
C TYR A 98 46.84 -70.93 -5.03
N GLY A 99 47.82 -71.11 -4.14
CA GLY A 99 48.69 -72.30 -4.13
C GLY A 99 49.91 -72.16 -5.07
N LEU A 100 50.75 -73.21 -5.13
CA LEU A 100 51.93 -73.24 -5.99
C LEU A 100 51.51 -73.05 -7.45
N ASN A 101 52.09 -72.05 -8.11
CA ASN A 101 51.77 -71.63 -9.48
C ASN A 101 50.28 -71.36 -9.76
N PHE A 102 49.50 -70.93 -8.75
CA PHE A 102 48.06 -70.66 -8.87
C PHE A 102 47.23 -71.87 -9.35
N SER A 103 47.61 -73.07 -8.91
CA SER A 103 46.98 -74.35 -9.30
C SER A 103 45.62 -74.62 -8.66
N GLU A 104 45.27 -73.93 -7.56
CA GLU A 104 43.98 -74.07 -6.89
C GLU A 104 43.13 -72.80 -7.09
N ASP A 105 41.80 -72.93 -7.10
CA ASP A 105 40.90 -71.80 -7.21
C ASP A 105 39.66 -71.85 -6.30
N VAL A 106 39.16 -70.67 -5.98
CA VAL A 106 37.90 -70.44 -5.30
C VAL A 106 37.09 -69.45 -6.11
N CYS A 107 35.81 -69.75 -6.30
CA CYS A 107 34.90 -68.91 -7.08
C CYS A 107 33.67 -68.45 -6.27
N SER A 108 33.13 -67.30 -6.63
CA SER A 108 31.84 -66.80 -6.12
C SER A 108 31.07 -66.06 -7.21
N ASN A 109 29.77 -66.33 -7.29
CA ASN A 109 28.82 -65.59 -8.12
C ASN A 109 27.98 -64.57 -7.30
N THR A 110 28.25 -64.41 -6.01
CA THR A 110 27.47 -63.54 -5.11
C THR A 110 28.17 -62.21 -4.83
N SER A 111 29.44 -62.22 -4.45
CA SER A 111 30.21 -60.99 -4.17
C SER A 111 31.73 -61.25 -4.17
N PRO A 112 32.56 -60.21 -4.40
CA PRO A 112 34.02 -60.36 -4.31
C PRO A 112 34.47 -60.70 -2.88
N THR A 113 33.74 -60.24 -1.86
CA THR A 113 34.04 -60.52 -0.45
C THR A 113 33.77 -61.98 -0.09
N ALA A 114 32.75 -62.61 -0.69
CA ALA A 114 32.51 -64.03 -0.51
C ALA A 114 33.67 -64.88 -1.08
N ALA A 115 34.15 -64.57 -2.28
CA ALA A 115 35.35 -65.21 -2.85
C ALA A 115 36.60 -64.99 -1.97
N ALA A 116 36.81 -63.76 -1.50
CA ALA A 116 37.95 -63.43 -0.64
C ALA A 116 37.94 -64.20 0.69
N ASN A 117 36.79 -64.32 1.35
CA ASN A 117 36.70 -65.07 2.60
C ASN A 117 36.83 -66.57 2.38
N ALA A 118 36.35 -67.10 1.25
CA ALA A 118 36.48 -68.50 0.93
C ALA A 118 37.95 -68.90 0.66
N VAL A 119 38.76 -68.06 -0.02
CA VAL A 119 40.20 -68.32 -0.15
C VAL A 119 40.94 -68.20 1.19
N ILE A 120 40.54 -67.28 2.05
CA ILE A 120 41.18 -67.10 3.37
C ILE A 120 40.96 -68.31 4.27
N ARG A 121 39.77 -68.92 4.25
CA ARG A 121 39.49 -70.17 4.97
C ARG A 121 40.33 -71.33 4.45
N LYS A 122 40.69 -71.34 3.16
CA LYS A 122 41.57 -72.36 2.57
C LYS A 122 43.04 -72.14 2.92
N LEU A 123 43.52 -70.89 2.87
CA LEU A 123 44.90 -70.54 3.22
C LEU A 123 45.17 -70.63 4.73
N PHE A 124 44.16 -70.40 5.57
CA PHE A 124 44.27 -70.40 7.03
C PHE A 124 43.12 -71.17 7.70
N PRO A 125 43.07 -72.50 7.58
CA PRO A 125 41.95 -73.32 8.08
C PRO A 125 41.73 -73.22 9.60
N ASN A 126 42.77 -72.90 10.37
CA ASN A 126 42.70 -72.79 11.84
C ASN A 126 42.32 -71.39 12.34
N ASN A 127 41.95 -70.45 11.47
CA ASN A 127 41.72 -69.04 11.83
C ASN A 127 40.36 -68.52 11.33
N GLU A 128 39.28 -69.04 11.90
CA GLU A 128 37.90 -68.76 11.48
C GLU A 128 37.46 -67.29 11.63
N LYS A 129 38.14 -66.50 12.47
CA LYS A 129 37.77 -65.09 12.74
C LYS A 129 38.33 -64.11 11.71
N THR A 130 39.23 -64.53 10.83
CA THR A 130 39.86 -63.61 9.87
C THR A 130 38.99 -63.43 8.63
N LEU A 131 38.44 -62.22 8.46
CA LEU A 131 37.71 -61.80 7.27
C LEU A 131 38.53 -60.83 6.42
N MET A 132 38.39 -60.95 5.11
CA MET A 132 39.05 -60.10 4.13
C MET A 132 38.03 -59.39 3.24
N SER A 133 38.26 -58.10 3.04
CA SER A 133 37.46 -57.32 2.10
C SER A 133 37.79 -57.72 0.67
N GLY A 134 36.79 -58.21 -0.08
CA GLY A 134 36.96 -58.51 -1.50
C GLY A 134 37.27 -57.28 -2.33
N ILE A 135 36.80 -56.10 -1.91
CA ILE A 135 37.13 -54.82 -2.55
C ILE A 135 38.63 -54.53 -2.50
N HIS A 136 39.29 -54.91 -1.41
CA HIS A 136 40.73 -54.77 -1.28
C HIS A 136 41.45 -55.94 -1.95
N LEU A 137 41.01 -57.18 -1.78
CA LEU A 137 41.70 -58.32 -2.41
C LEU A 137 41.72 -58.23 -3.94
N PHE A 138 40.63 -57.76 -4.55
CA PHE A 138 40.53 -57.56 -6.01
C PHE A 138 41.04 -56.17 -6.47
N GLY A 139 41.39 -55.26 -5.56
CA GLY A 139 41.80 -53.89 -5.94
C GLY A 139 40.71 -53.08 -6.67
N ILE A 140 39.42 -53.37 -6.43
CA ILE A 140 38.29 -52.71 -7.13
C ILE A 140 38.19 -51.21 -6.78
N HIS A 141 38.67 -50.83 -5.60
CA HIS A 141 38.66 -49.46 -5.10
C HIS A 141 39.76 -48.57 -5.69
N LEU A 142 40.73 -49.14 -6.44
CA LEU A 142 41.88 -48.39 -6.94
C LEU A 142 41.43 -47.29 -7.91
N GLU A 143 41.64 -46.04 -7.51
CA GLU A 143 41.19 -44.85 -8.27
C GLU A 143 42.00 -44.71 -9.56
N THR A 144 43.28 -45.10 -9.55
CA THR A 144 44.13 -45.11 -10.74
C THR A 144 43.56 -45.99 -11.87
N LEU A 145 43.08 -47.20 -11.53
CA LEU A 145 42.46 -48.10 -12.51
C LEU A 145 41.06 -47.64 -12.94
N LYS A 146 40.32 -46.99 -12.05
CA LYS A 146 39.04 -46.38 -12.40
C LYS A 146 39.22 -45.27 -13.43
N GLN A 147 40.18 -44.37 -13.22
CA GLN A 147 40.50 -43.30 -14.17
C GLN A 147 40.95 -43.87 -15.52
N ALA A 148 41.86 -44.84 -15.53
CA ALA A 148 42.33 -45.48 -16.77
C ALA A 148 41.18 -46.08 -17.61
N ARG A 149 40.22 -46.76 -16.96
CA ARG A 149 39.03 -47.33 -17.62
C ARG A 149 38.07 -46.25 -18.13
N GLU A 150 37.91 -45.15 -17.40
CA GLU A 150 37.04 -44.05 -17.80
C GLU A 150 37.65 -43.24 -18.95
N SER A 151 38.98 -43.03 -18.97
CA SER A 151 39.68 -42.37 -20.09
C SER A 151 39.67 -43.17 -21.39
N LYS A 152 39.75 -44.52 -21.33
CA LYS A 152 39.56 -45.38 -22.51
C LYS A 152 38.14 -45.30 -23.11
N ARG A 153 37.15 -44.93 -22.30
CA ARG A 153 35.77 -44.68 -22.77
C ARG A 153 35.66 -43.37 -23.55
N GLU A 154 36.41 -42.36 -23.15
CA GLU A 154 36.43 -41.05 -23.82
C GLU A 154 37.17 -41.08 -25.16
N SER A 155 38.15 -41.98 -25.32
CA SER A 155 38.92 -42.16 -26.56
C SER A 155 38.25 -43.10 -27.59
N ASN A 156 37.44 -44.07 -27.15
CA ASN A 156 36.64 -44.93 -28.05
C ASN A 156 35.24 -44.37 -28.38
N SER A 157 34.89 -43.17 -27.91
CA SER A 157 33.63 -42.48 -28.24
C SER A 157 33.84 -41.33 -29.21
N ASN A 158 34.41 -41.61 -30.37
CA ASN A 158 34.33 -40.69 -31.51
C ASN A 158 32.87 -40.59 -31.99
N ILE A 159 32.31 -39.39 -31.84
CA ILE A 159 31.14 -38.84 -32.53
C ILE A 159 29.80 -39.53 -32.22
N GLN A 160 29.30 -39.31 -31.01
CA GLN A 160 27.88 -38.96 -30.84
C GLN A 160 27.80 -37.73 -29.95
N LEU A 161 27.42 -36.60 -30.55
CA LEU A 161 26.86 -35.47 -29.82
C LEU A 161 25.88 -36.03 -28.79
N LYS A 162 26.20 -35.92 -27.49
CA LYS A 162 25.23 -36.16 -26.42
C LYS A 162 24.01 -35.32 -26.78
N GLN A 163 22.94 -35.94 -27.27
CA GLN A 163 21.68 -35.25 -27.50
C GLN A 163 21.25 -34.69 -26.16
N ILE A 164 21.43 -33.38 -25.99
CA ILE A 164 21.03 -32.69 -24.78
C ILE A 164 19.52 -32.81 -24.73
N LYS A 165 19.00 -33.52 -23.72
CA LYS A 165 17.57 -33.78 -23.56
C LYS A 165 16.79 -32.48 -23.76
N PRO A 166 15.78 -32.43 -24.65
CA PRO A 166 14.95 -31.24 -24.87
C PRO A 166 14.40 -30.72 -23.54
N ILE A 167 14.27 -29.40 -23.43
CA ILE A 167 13.88 -28.74 -22.17
C ILE A 167 12.49 -29.18 -21.69
N GLU A 168 11.60 -29.54 -22.62
CA GLU A 168 10.26 -30.10 -22.39
C GLU A 168 10.28 -31.44 -21.64
N HIS A 169 11.40 -32.15 -21.68
CA HIS A 169 11.55 -33.43 -20.99
C HIS A 169 12.51 -33.35 -19.80
N CYS A 170 12.92 -32.15 -19.42
CA CYS A 170 13.83 -31.93 -18.29
C CYS A 170 13.03 -31.70 -16.99
N GLY A 171 13.47 -32.36 -15.90
CA GLY A 171 12.98 -32.04 -14.56
C GLY A 171 13.51 -30.68 -14.08
N LYS A 172 12.80 -30.05 -13.13
CA LYS A 172 13.13 -28.71 -12.59
C LYS A 172 14.61 -28.56 -12.21
N SER A 173 15.20 -29.55 -11.54
CA SER A 173 16.62 -29.52 -11.15
C SER A 173 17.59 -29.42 -12.35
N MET A 174 17.29 -30.11 -13.46
CA MET A 174 18.11 -30.07 -14.67
C MET A 174 18.00 -28.69 -15.34
N ILE A 175 16.79 -28.12 -15.37
CA ILE A 175 16.53 -26.77 -15.89
C ILE A 175 17.34 -25.74 -15.08
N TYR A 176 17.28 -25.79 -13.74
CA TYR A 176 18.08 -24.92 -12.87
C TYR A 176 19.59 -25.03 -13.11
N LYS A 177 20.11 -26.25 -13.26
CA LYS A 177 21.54 -26.46 -13.56
C LYS A 177 21.95 -25.85 -14.89
N ARG A 178 21.10 -25.97 -15.91
CA ARG A 178 21.35 -25.37 -17.23
C ARG A 178 21.27 -23.85 -17.18
N GLN A 179 20.26 -23.31 -16.50
CA GLN A 179 20.09 -21.87 -16.30
C GLN A 179 21.31 -21.26 -15.60
N ARG A 180 21.77 -21.89 -14.51
CA ARG A 180 22.96 -21.44 -13.77
C ARG A 180 24.21 -21.48 -14.64
N LYS A 181 24.46 -22.60 -15.34
CA LYS A 181 25.62 -22.73 -16.23
C LYS A 181 25.62 -21.69 -17.35
N PHE A 182 24.47 -21.49 -18.01
CA PHE A 182 24.32 -20.49 -19.05
C PHE A 182 24.59 -19.08 -18.50
N GLY A 183 24.03 -18.79 -17.32
CA GLY A 183 24.22 -17.48 -16.70
C GLY A 183 25.65 -17.19 -16.28
N ASP A 184 26.32 -18.15 -15.64
CA ASP A 184 27.72 -18.00 -15.21
C ASP A 184 28.65 -17.73 -16.41
N GLN A 185 28.46 -18.47 -17.50
CA GLN A 185 29.23 -18.28 -18.74
C GLN A 185 28.99 -16.91 -19.38
N LEU A 186 27.73 -16.44 -19.39
CA LEU A 186 27.39 -15.14 -19.97
C LEU A 186 27.96 -13.99 -19.13
N LYS A 187 27.92 -14.11 -17.80
CA LYS A 187 28.51 -13.13 -16.88
C LYS A 187 30.01 -12.99 -17.11
N GLU A 188 30.72 -14.10 -17.26
CA GLU A 188 32.15 -14.12 -17.53
C GLU A 188 32.48 -13.45 -18.88
N GLN A 189 31.74 -13.76 -19.94
CA GLN A 189 31.92 -13.12 -21.24
C GLN A 189 31.68 -11.60 -21.20
N VAL A 190 30.62 -11.14 -20.52
CA VAL A 190 30.33 -9.70 -20.39
C VAL A 190 31.44 -8.98 -19.62
N GLN A 191 32.07 -9.61 -18.64
CA GLN A 191 33.22 -9.03 -17.94
C GLN A 191 34.46 -8.94 -18.84
N ILE A 192 34.74 -9.99 -19.61
CA ILE A 192 35.88 -10.03 -20.55
C ILE A 192 35.73 -8.95 -21.63
N GLU A 193 34.57 -8.89 -22.30
CA GLU A 193 34.32 -7.89 -23.33
C GLU A 193 34.17 -6.47 -22.75
N GLY A 194 33.57 -6.36 -21.56
CA GLY A 194 33.46 -5.11 -20.84
C GLY A 194 34.82 -4.47 -20.56
N ALA A 195 35.81 -5.25 -20.14
CA ALA A 195 37.17 -4.77 -19.92
C ALA A 195 37.86 -4.30 -21.21
N LYS A 196 37.53 -4.89 -22.37
CA LYS A 196 38.06 -4.46 -23.68
C LYS A 196 37.46 -3.13 -24.13
N ILE A 197 36.16 -2.93 -23.91
CA ILE A 197 35.41 -1.76 -24.41
C ILE A 197 35.54 -0.57 -23.45
N TYR A 198 35.39 -0.80 -22.15
CA TYR A 198 35.31 0.24 -21.12
C TYR A 198 36.62 0.38 -20.30
N GLY A 199 37.67 -0.39 -20.64
CA GLY A 199 39.00 -0.26 -20.06
C GLY A 199 39.03 -0.52 -18.55
N LYS A 200 39.31 0.52 -17.75
CA LYS A 200 39.39 0.42 -16.28
C LYS A 200 38.03 0.45 -15.58
N ASP A 201 36.96 0.84 -16.27
CA ASP A 201 35.64 0.92 -15.69
C ASP A 201 35.02 -0.48 -15.56
N GLN A 202 34.54 -0.80 -14.36
CA GLN A 202 34.03 -2.14 -14.06
C GLN A 202 32.62 -2.35 -14.63
N VAL A 203 32.50 -3.22 -15.62
CA VAL A 203 31.19 -3.62 -16.18
C VAL A 203 30.52 -4.66 -15.28
N ILE A 204 29.32 -4.33 -14.80
CA ILE A 204 28.51 -5.19 -13.94
C ILE A 204 27.26 -5.64 -14.70
N LEU A 205 27.18 -6.94 -15.04
CA LEU A 205 25.97 -7.54 -15.56
C LEU A 205 24.93 -7.62 -14.42
N LYS A 206 23.82 -6.86 -14.53
CA LYS A 206 22.78 -6.82 -13.49
C LYS A 206 21.75 -7.95 -13.63
N GLN A 207 21.19 -8.11 -14.82
CA GLN A 207 20.14 -9.08 -15.12
C GLN A 207 20.19 -9.49 -16.60
N ILE A 208 19.76 -10.72 -16.89
CA ILE A 208 19.46 -11.17 -18.26
C ILE A 208 18.07 -11.79 -18.31
N SER A 209 17.37 -11.56 -19.41
CA SER A 209 16.10 -12.20 -19.75
C SER A 209 16.25 -12.85 -21.12
N TYR A 210 15.88 -14.12 -21.25
CA TYR A 210 16.04 -14.88 -22.49
C TYR A 210 14.99 -15.99 -22.61
N ASN A 211 14.68 -16.40 -23.83
CA ASN A 211 13.72 -17.47 -24.09
C ASN A 211 14.43 -18.73 -24.61
N VAL A 212 13.96 -19.89 -24.19
CA VAL A 212 14.26 -21.17 -24.84
C VAL A 212 12.92 -21.75 -25.31
N LYS A 213 12.68 -21.71 -26.62
CA LYS A 213 11.36 -21.91 -27.22
C LYS A 213 10.33 -20.92 -26.63
N HIS A 214 9.25 -21.43 -26.02
CA HIS A 214 8.18 -20.66 -25.39
C HIS A 214 8.39 -20.47 -23.86
N MET A 215 9.51 -20.93 -23.31
CA MET A 215 9.82 -20.73 -21.89
C MET A 215 10.77 -19.56 -21.70
N GLY A 216 10.30 -18.53 -20.99
CA GLY A 216 11.11 -17.40 -20.56
C GLY A 216 11.91 -17.69 -19.30
N PHE A 217 13.15 -17.22 -19.29
CA PHE A 217 14.08 -17.32 -18.17
C PHE A 217 14.62 -15.94 -17.84
N GLN A 218 14.82 -15.70 -16.55
CA GLN A 218 15.41 -14.46 -16.02
C GLN A 218 16.49 -14.85 -15.01
N ILE A 219 17.68 -14.24 -15.12
CA ILE A 219 18.80 -14.44 -14.18
C ILE A 219 19.26 -13.06 -13.71
N ALA A 220 19.22 -12.83 -12.40
CA ALA A 220 19.77 -11.64 -11.78
C ALA A 220 21.11 -11.97 -11.11
N TYR A 221 22.14 -11.15 -11.34
CA TYR A 221 23.51 -11.39 -10.86
C TYR A 221 23.96 -10.43 -9.75
N GLY A 222 23.18 -9.40 -9.46
CA GLY A 222 23.47 -8.44 -8.38
C GLY A 222 23.17 -9.02 -7.00
N SER A 223 23.97 -8.66 -5.99
CA SER A 223 23.47 -8.58 -4.62
C SER A 223 22.36 -7.54 -4.61
N LYS A 224 21.14 -7.90 -4.21
CA LYS A 224 20.10 -6.90 -3.95
C LYS A 224 20.68 -5.90 -2.95
N ASP A 225 20.93 -4.64 -3.37
CA ASP A 225 21.17 -3.59 -2.39
C ASP A 225 19.87 -3.50 -1.59
N ASP A 226 19.91 -3.91 -0.32
CA ASP A 226 18.74 -3.94 0.54
C ASP A 226 18.06 -2.57 0.59
N ARG A 227 18.84 -1.47 0.44
CA ARG A 227 18.29 -0.11 0.39
C ARG A 227 17.56 0.21 -0.91
N GLU A 228 18.10 -0.18 -2.05
CA GLU A 228 17.46 0.03 -3.36
C GLU A 228 16.20 -0.85 -3.49
N THR A 229 16.26 -2.09 -2.99
CA THR A 229 15.13 -3.01 -2.93
C THR A 229 14.03 -2.47 -2.01
N GLU A 230 14.40 -1.98 -0.82
CA GLU A 230 13.43 -1.37 0.10
C GLU A 230 12.77 -0.12 -0.51
N LYS A 231 13.52 0.74 -1.22
CA LYS A 231 12.96 1.89 -1.95
C LYS A 231 11.99 1.45 -3.05
N LYS A 232 12.34 0.43 -3.83
CA LYS A 232 11.47 -0.14 -4.88
C LYS A 232 10.17 -0.65 -4.30
N VAL A 233 10.23 -1.53 -3.29
CA VAL A 233 9.02 -2.11 -2.67
C VAL A 233 8.19 -1.02 -1.98
N THR A 234 8.82 -0.04 -1.33
CA THR A 234 8.12 1.10 -0.73
C THR A 234 7.37 1.93 -1.78
N SER A 235 7.97 2.15 -2.95
CA SER A 235 7.34 2.86 -4.06
C SER A 235 6.14 2.07 -4.63
N ILE A 236 6.26 0.75 -4.72
CA ILE A 236 5.15 -0.14 -5.11
C ILE A 236 3.98 -0.01 -4.12
N VAL A 237 4.27 -0.07 -2.80
CA VAL A 237 3.25 0.14 -1.76
C VAL A 237 2.57 1.50 -1.92
N GLN A 238 3.32 2.56 -2.24
CA GLN A 238 2.77 3.90 -2.46
C GLN A 238 1.83 3.95 -3.67
N VAL A 239 2.23 3.38 -4.81
CA VAL A 239 1.43 3.36 -6.04
C VAL A 239 0.12 2.59 -5.82
N ILE A 240 0.19 1.44 -5.15
CA ILE A 240 -1.00 0.66 -4.79
C ILE A 240 -1.95 1.50 -3.92
N ASP A 241 -1.41 2.20 -2.93
CA ASP A 241 -2.21 2.94 -1.96
C ASP A 241 -2.79 4.25 -2.53
N GLN A 242 -2.10 4.91 -3.46
CA GLN A 242 -2.56 6.13 -4.12
C GLN A 242 -3.59 5.86 -5.21
N ASN A 243 -3.44 4.74 -5.93
CA ASN A 243 -4.32 4.39 -7.06
C ASN A 243 -5.38 3.35 -6.70
N PHE A 244 -5.54 3.03 -5.40
CA PHE A 244 -6.54 2.09 -4.89
C PHE A 244 -6.48 0.71 -5.57
N LEU A 245 -5.28 0.26 -5.92
CA LEU A 245 -5.09 -0.95 -6.70
C LEU A 245 -5.42 -2.18 -5.84
N SER A 246 -6.32 -3.04 -6.33
CA SER A 246 -6.79 -4.21 -5.55
C SER A 246 -5.71 -5.28 -5.43
N ARG A 247 -5.86 -6.20 -4.47
CA ARG A 247 -4.94 -7.34 -4.31
C ARG A 247 -4.88 -8.21 -5.55
N GLU A 248 -6.06 -8.51 -6.10
CA GLU A 248 -6.21 -9.28 -7.33
C GLU A 248 -5.65 -8.52 -8.52
N GLY A 249 -5.90 -7.21 -8.60
CA GLY A 249 -5.33 -6.34 -9.63
C GLY A 249 -3.80 -6.33 -9.59
N TYR A 250 -3.19 -6.19 -8.40
CA TYR A 250 -1.73 -6.23 -8.26
C TYR A 250 -1.19 -7.62 -8.59
N ARG A 251 -1.86 -8.69 -8.18
CA ARG A 251 -1.45 -10.07 -8.51
C ARG A 251 -1.53 -10.33 -10.00
N ALA A 252 -2.56 -9.84 -10.69
CA ALA A 252 -2.67 -9.92 -12.13
C ALA A 252 -1.53 -9.16 -12.83
N LEU A 253 -1.23 -7.93 -12.38
CA LEU A 253 -0.10 -7.15 -12.88
C LEU A 253 1.25 -7.84 -12.65
N ALA A 254 1.52 -8.29 -11.42
CA ALA A 254 2.75 -8.98 -11.06
C ALA A 254 2.88 -10.39 -11.70
N ALA A 255 1.78 -10.96 -12.21
CA ALA A 255 1.83 -12.19 -12.99
C ALA A 255 2.30 -11.96 -14.43
N VAL A 256 2.10 -10.75 -14.97
CA VAL A 256 2.46 -10.39 -16.35
C VAL A 256 3.81 -9.66 -16.40
N GLU A 257 4.15 -8.87 -15.37
CA GLU A 257 5.40 -8.10 -15.29
C GLU A 257 6.40 -8.77 -14.33
N PRO A 258 7.46 -9.45 -14.86
CA PRO A 258 8.43 -10.18 -14.05
C PRO A 258 9.26 -9.30 -13.12
N ASP A 259 9.39 -8.00 -13.43
CA ASP A 259 10.17 -7.07 -12.62
C ASP A 259 9.39 -6.54 -11.40
N LEU A 260 8.09 -6.85 -11.25
CA LEU A 260 7.32 -6.53 -10.05
C LEU A 260 7.58 -7.52 -8.92
N GLU A 261 7.70 -6.99 -7.70
CA GLU A 261 7.93 -7.82 -6.52
C GLU A 261 6.66 -8.59 -6.14
N ARG A 262 6.85 -9.80 -5.59
CA ARG A 262 5.71 -10.65 -5.22
C ARG A 262 4.83 -9.99 -4.17
N GLU A 263 3.53 -10.29 -4.24
CA GLU A 263 2.52 -9.68 -3.36
C GLU A 263 2.84 -9.77 -1.86
N TRP A 264 3.40 -10.90 -1.40
CA TRP A 264 3.76 -11.07 0.01
C TRP A 264 4.90 -10.13 0.45
N ILE A 265 5.85 -9.80 -0.43
CA ILE A 265 6.95 -8.85 -0.16
C ILE A 265 6.39 -7.44 0.03
N VAL A 266 5.46 -7.06 -0.85
CA VAL A 266 4.73 -5.78 -0.76
C VAL A 266 3.93 -5.71 0.53
N SER A 267 3.26 -6.80 0.91
CA SER A 267 2.51 -6.90 2.17
C SER A 267 3.41 -6.79 3.40
N GLU A 268 4.56 -7.46 3.40
CA GLU A 268 5.54 -7.39 4.50
C GLU A 268 6.10 -5.98 4.66
N GLN A 269 6.48 -5.32 3.55
CA GLN A 269 6.96 -3.95 3.60
C GLN A 269 5.88 -3.00 4.11
N ARG A 270 4.62 -3.23 3.74
CA ARG A 270 3.49 -2.46 4.28
C ARG A 270 3.33 -2.63 5.80
N LEU A 271 3.51 -3.85 6.32
CA LEU A 271 3.50 -4.11 7.76
C LEU A 271 4.68 -3.41 8.45
N LYS A 272 5.88 -3.44 7.85
CA LYS A 272 7.06 -2.71 8.34
C LYS A 272 6.81 -1.21 8.42
N ILE A 273 6.27 -0.61 7.36
CA ILE A 273 5.88 0.81 7.33
C ILE A 273 4.86 1.10 8.43
N THR A 274 3.84 0.26 8.56
CA THR A 274 2.78 0.43 9.57
C THR A 274 3.34 0.38 10.98
N LYS A 275 4.26 -0.55 11.27
CA LYS A 275 4.92 -0.67 12.57
C LYS A 275 5.76 0.57 12.88
N ASN A 276 6.56 1.03 11.92
CA ASN A 276 7.36 2.24 12.03
C ASN A 276 6.48 3.49 12.25
N MET A 277 5.32 3.55 11.61
CA MET A 277 4.39 4.66 11.80
C MET A 277 3.74 4.65 13.17
N ASN A 278 3.29 3.49 13.66
CA ASN A 278 2.70 3.38 15.00
C ASN A 278 3.70 3.70 16.12
N GLN A 279 5.00 3.53 15.88
CA GLN A 279 6.05 3.97 16.82
C GLN A 279 6.20 5.49 16.88
N LYS A 280 5.88 6.21 15.80
CA LYS A 280 6.02 7.66 15.71
C LYS A 280 4.76 8.41 16.07
N ILE A 281 3.61 7.88 15.62
CA ILE A 281 2.29 8.44 15.85
C ILE A 281 1.40 7.25 16.22
N ALA A 282 1.34 6.99 17.52
CA ALA A 282 0.54 5.91 18.06
C ALA A 282 -0.95 6.19 17.84
N ILE A 283 -1.74 5.12 17.67
CA ILE A 283 -3.19 5.20 17.72
C ILE A 283 -3.61 4.72 19.08
N SER A 284 -4.22 5.60 19.87
CA SER A 284 -4.90 5.23 21.10
C SER A 284 -6.37 4.91 20.79
N LEU A 285 -6.97 4.07 21.64
CA LEU A 285 -8.39 3.77 21.59
C LEU A 285 -9.09 4.55 22.69
N ILE A 286 -10.19 5.20 22.35
CA ILE A 286 -11.08 5.88 23.29
C ILE A 286 -12.37 5.05 23.36
N ASN A 287 -12.78 4.69 24.58
CA ASN A 287 -14.03 3.95 24.76
C ASN A 287 -15.22 4.87 24.49
N ILE A 288 -16.13 4.41 23.64
CA ILE A 288 -17.39 5.07 23.36
C ILE A 288 -18.31 4.80 24.56
N PRO A 289 -18.82 5.85 25.23
CA PRO A 289 -19.74 5.67 26.35
C PRO A 289 -21.03 4.97 25.89
N ILE A 290 -21.54 4.04 26.71
CA ILE A 290 -22.86 3.44 26.51
C ILE A 290 -23.89 4.50 26.92
N ILE A 291 -24.51 5.15 25.94
CA ILE A 291 -25.57 6.13 26.17
C ILE A 291 -26.92 5.41 26.00
N PRO A 292 -27.87 5.48 26.94
CA PRO A 292 -29.13 4.71 26.89
C PRO A 292 -29.99 4.96 25.64
N THR A 293 -29.80 6.08 24.94
CA THR A 293 -30.51 6.42 23.69
C THR A 293 -29.91 5.76 22.45
N LEU A 294 -28.82 4.99 22.59
CA LEU A 294 -28.10 4.32 21.50
C LEU A 294 -28.45 2.83 21.33
N ASP A 295 -29.33 2.28 22.17
CA ASP A 295 -29.68 0.84 22.24
C ASP A 295 -30.32 0.27 20.95
N GLU A 296 -30.62 1.10 19.94
CA GLU A 296 -31.09 0.65 18.62
C GLU A 296 -29.96 0.42 17.57
N LEU A 297 -28.69 0.64 17.93
CA LEU A 297 -27.59 0.31 17.01
C LEU A 297 -27.29 -1.19 17.07
N ASP A 298 -27.97 -1.98 16.22
CA ASP A 298 -27.62 -3.36 15.86
C ASP A 298 -26.17 -3.45 15.35
N PHE A 299 -25.20 -3.51 16.26
CA PHE A 299 -23.84 -3.93 15.93
C PHE A 299 -23.86 -5.45 15.77
N ALA A 300 -24.26 -5.93 14.59
CA ALA A 300 -24.30 -7.35 14.28
C ALA A 300 -22.96 -8.01 14.64
N GLU A 301 -23.00 -8.98 15.57
CA GLU A 301 -21.90 -9.89 15.88
C GLU A 301 -21.55 -10.68 14.62
N SER A 302 -20.47 -10.30 13.93
CA SER A 302 -19.84 -11.18 12.93
C SER A 302 -18.64 -11.89 13.58
N SER A 303 -18.90 -13.03 14.21
CA SER A 303 -17.92 -14.11 14.30
C SER A 303 -17.75 -14.71 12.91
N TYR A 304 -16.51 -14.90 12.45
CA TYR A 304 -16.00 -15.97 11.55
C TYR A 304 -14.69 -15.55 10.82
N ILE A 305 -13.62 -16.23 11.25
CA ILE A 305 -12.42 -16.74 10.55
C ILE A 305 -11.44 -15.75 9.89
N PHE A 306 -10.22 -15.61 10.46
CA PHE A 306 -8.90 -16.03 9.90
C PHE A 306 -7.70 -15.55 10.76
N GLY A 307 -6.73 -16.45 11.00
CA GLY A 307 -5.29 -16.17 11.16
C GLY A 307 -4.75 -15.86 12.57
N GLU A 308 -4.16 -16.87 13.22
CA GLU A 308 -3.39 -16.75 14.47
C GLU A 308 -2.24 -15.73 14.37
N GLY A 309 -2.23 -14.76 15.28
CA GLY A 309 -1.20 -13.72 15.38
C GLY A 309 -1.73 -12.34 15.76
N ILE A 310 -3.04 -12.16 15.87
CA ILE A 310 -3.68 -10.87 16.13
C ILE A 310 -4.66 -11.02 17.30
N ILE A 311 -4.40 -10.24 18.36
CA ILE A 311 -5.17 -10.17 19.61
C ILE A 311 -6.68 -10.16 19.32
N GLU A 312 -7.41 -11.07 19.93
CA GLU A 312 -8.88 -11.14 19.91
C GLU A 312 -9.47 -9.85 20.48
N ILE A 313 -9.85 -8.89 19.63
CA ILE A 313 -10.68 -7.77 20.05
C ILE A 313 -12.13 -8.13 19.74
N LYS A 314 -12.84 -8.60 20.77
CA LYS A 314 -14.31 -8.64 20.83
C LYS A 314 -14.83 -7.22 21.13
N ASN A 315 -15.92 -6.85 20.47
CA ASN A 315 -16.77 -5.65 20.63
C ASN A 315 -16.30 -4.36 19.92
N ILE A 316 -17.21 -3.79 19.10
CA ILE A 316 -17.06 -2.47 18.45
C ILE A 316 -17.59 -1.43 19.44
N THR A 317 -16.74 -1.02 20.37
CA THR A 317 -17.10 -0.02 21.40
C THR A 317 -16.12 1.13 21.46
N ASN A 318 -15.14 1.22 20.56
CA ASN A 318 -14.03 2.16 20.70
C ASN A 318 -13.84 3.02 19.44
N GLY A 319 -13.57 4.30 19.65
CA GLY A 319 -13.03 5.21 18.64
C GLY A 319 -11.50 5.19 18.61
N GLY A 320 -10.93 5.58 17.48
CA GLY A 320 -9.49 5.74 17.34
C GLY A 320 -9.08 7.20 17.48
N HIS A 321 -8.02 7.45 18.22
CA HIS A 321 -7.44 8.77 18.44
C HIS A 321 -5.95 8.76 18.10
N ARG A 322 -5.46 9.90 17.63
CA ARG A 322 -4.06 10.21 17.42
C ARG A 322 -3.74 11.57 17.98
N SER A 323 -2.62 11.63 18.68
CA SER A 323 -2.10 12.88 19.20
C SER A 323 -1.81 13.85 18.06
N ALA A 324 -2.40 15.04 18.15
CA ALA A 324 -2.07 16.17 17.30
C ALA A 324 -0.60 16.56 17.49
N LYS A 325 -0.08 16.52 18.73
CA LYS A 325 1.33 16.82 19.03
C LYS A 325 2.27 15.84 18.32
N ASP A 326 1.98 14.54 18.32
CA ASP A 326 2.80 13.54 17.62
C ASP A 326 2.77 13.75 16.11
N ILE A 327 1.57 14.01 15.55
CA ILE A 327 1.42 14.32 14.11
C ILE A 327 2.25 15.55 13.76
N LEU A 328 2.10 16.65 14.50
CA LEU A 328 2.83 17.90 14.29
C LEU A 328 4.35 17.72 14.42
N THR A 329 4.81 17.03 15.46
CA THR A 329 6.23 16.69 15.67
C THR A 329 6.82 15.93 14.49
N TYR A 330 6.02 15.07 13.87
CA TYR A 330 6.44 14.30 12.71
C TYR A 330 6.45 15.11 11.40
N ILE A 331 5.47 15.99 11.17
CA ILE A 331 5.31 16.70 9.89
C ILE A 331 6.07 18.03 9.81
N ILE A 332 6.21 18.77 10.92
CA ILE A 332 6.82 20.11 10.93
C ILE A 332 8.26 20.10 10.37
N PRO A 333 9.16 19.16 10.77
CA PRO A 333 10.50 19.10 10.18
C PRO A 333 10.50 18.95 8.66
N ALA A 334 9.53 18.22 8.10
CA ALA A 334 9.42 18.03 6.66
C ALA A 334 8.88 19.27 5.94
N LEU A 335 8.01 20.05 6.59
CA LEU A 335 7.50 21.32 6.06
C LEU A 335 8.57 22.42 6.09
N ILE A 336 9.43 22.44 7.11
CA ILE A 336 10.61 23.32 7.17
C ILE A 336 11.56 23.03 5.99
N LEU A 337 11.89 21.74 5.76
CA LEU A 337 12.78 21.34 4.66
C LEU A 337 12.23 21.72 3.27
N LYS A 338 10.91 21.85 3.14
CA LYS A 338 10.24 22.27 1.91
C LYS A 338 10.13 23.80 1.76
N GLY A 339 10.51 24.56 2.78
CA GLY A 339 10.29 26.02 2.82
C GLY A 339 8.82 26.43 2.98
N VAL A 340 7.95 25.52 3.45
CA VAL A 340 6.54 25.84 3.75
C VAL A 340 6.42 26.55 5.10
N LEU A 341 7.21 26.14 6.07
CA LEU A 341 7.30 26.77 7.38
C LEU A 341 8.62 27.51 7.50
N ASP A 342 8.55 28.78 7.91
CA ASP A 342 9.71 29.61 8.16
C ASP A 342 10.14 29.52 9.63
N ILE A 343 11.44 29.31 9.85
CA ILE A 343 12.03 29.24 11.19
C ILE A 343 12.10 30.65 11.83
N SER A 344 12.24 31.72 11.03
CA SER A 344 12.21 33.09 11.58
C SER A 344 10.82 33.51 12.06
N ASN A 345 9.77 32.86 11.57
CA ASN A 345 8.39 33.09 12.00
C ASN A 345 7.73 31.77 12.47
N PRO A 346 8.01 31.32 13.71
CA PRO A 346 7.58 30.02 14.21
C PRO A 346 6.10 30.01 14.65
N ILE A 347 5.19 30.45 13.77
CA ILE A 347 3.74 30.46 14.00
C ILE A 347 3.07 29.51 13.00
N ILE A 348 2.28 28.57 13.53
CA ILE A 348 1.49 27.62 12.75
C ILE A 348 0.01 27.95 12.92
N HIS A 349 -0.66 28.13 11.80
CA HIS A 349 -2.11 28.35 11.75
C HIS A 349 -2.77 26.99 11.52
N LEU A 350 -3.40 26.46 12.56
CA LEU A 350 -4.00 25.13 12.58
C LEU A 350 -5.51 25.23 12.46
N ARG A 351 -6.04 24.68 11.37
CA ARG A 351 -7.47 24.57 11.12
C ARG A 351 -7.99 23.22 11.62
N ILE A 352 -9.05 23.25 12.42
CA ILE A 352 -9.81 22.08 12.87
C ILE A 352 -11.10 21.98 12.06
N SER A 353 -11.48 20.76 11.71
CA SER A 353 -12.73 20.46 11.04
C SER A 353 -13.23 19.07 11.40
N GLY A 354 -14.52 18.81 11.19
CA GLY A 354 -15.10 17.48 11.35
C GLY A 354 -16.37 17.34 10.53
N ASP A 355 -16.75 16.10 10.26
CA ASP A 355 -17.95 15.75 9.50
C ASP A 355 -18.39 14.32 9.85
N GLY A 356 -19.70 14.12 9.90
CA GLY A 356 -20.33 12.81 10.08
C GLY A 356 -20.79 12.22 8.75
N ARG A 357 -20.54 10.94 8.54
CA ARG A 357 -20.88 10.26 7.28
C ARG A 357 -21.52 8.90 7.51
N ASN A 358 -22.54 8.60 6.72
CA ASN A 358 -23.03 7.23 6.58
C ASN A 358 -22.03 6.42 5.75
N VAL A 359 -21.43 5.41 6.35
CA VAL A 359 -20.53 4.48 5.68
C VAL A 359 -21.34 3.42 4.96
N GLY A 360 -22.44 2.94 5.55
CA GLY A 360 -23.37 2.01 4.92
C GLY A 360 -24.80 2.30 5.33
N ARG A 361 -25.73 1.37 5.07
CA ARG A 361 -27.15 1.57 5.44
C ARG A 361 -27.36 1.75 6.95
N LYS A 362 -26.56 1.05 7.78
CA LYS A 362 -26.68 1.07 9.26
C LYS A 362 -25.47 1.68 9.98
N ILE A 363 -24.35 1.92 9.30
CA ILE A 363 -23.09 2.34 9.94
C ILE A 363 -22.87 3.83 9.71
N LYS A 364 -22.83 4.58 10.81
CA LYS A 364 -22.46 5.98 10.84
C LYS A 364 -21.08 6.14 11.45
N GLN A 365 -20.32 7.08 10.95
CA GLN A 365 -19.01 7.43 11.49
C GLN A 365 -18.88 8.94 11.61
N VAL A 366 -18.02 9.37 12.53
CA VAL A 366 -17.64 10.77 12.66
C VAL A 366 -16.12 10.87 12.57
N MET A 367 -15.65 11.79 11.73
CA MET A 367 -14.23 12.09 11.55
C MET A 367 -13.92 13.51 12.00
N ILE A 368 -12.84 13.67 12.77
CA ILE A 368 -12.26 14.96 13.10
C ILE A 368 -10.86 15.04 12.51
N THR A 369 -10.54 16.18 11.93
CA THR A 369 -9.29 16.43 11.21
C THR A 369 -8.69 17.76 11.61
N MET A 370 -7.38 17.89 11.37
CA MET A 370 -6.66 19.15 11.44
C MET A 370 -5.82 19.38 10.18
N ALA A 371 -5.66 20.62 9.76
CA ALA A 371 -4.85 21.01 8.61
C ALA A 371 -4.00 22.25 8.93
N ILE A 372 -2.82 22.36 8.33
CA ILE A 372 -1.93 23.51 8.50
C ILE A 372 -2.21 24.51 7.37
N LEU A 373 -2.73 25.69 7.69
CA LEU A 373 -3.07 26.73 6.72
C LEU A 373 -1.84 27.28 5.99
N ASN A 374 -0.68 27.32 6.67
CA ASN A 374 0.60 27.73 6.06
C ASN A 374 0.95 26.91 4.80
N ASP A 375 0.44 25.68 4.65
CA ASP A 375 0.63 24.85 3.44
C ASP A 375 -0.44 25.18 2.37
N GLU A 376 -0.49 26.45 1.95
CA GLU A 376 -1.54 27.00 1.06
C GLU A 376 -1.73 26.17 -0.22
N GLN A 377 -0.64 25.70 -0.83
CA GLN A 377 -0.68 24.93 -2.07
C GLN A 377 -1.40 23.58 -1.93
N ASN A 378 -1.48 23.05 -0.71
CA ASN A 378 -2.01 21.72 -0.45
C ASN A 378 -3.24 21.74 0.45
N ILE A 379 -3.70 22.89 0.94
CA ILE A 379 -4.84 22.98 1.87
C ILE A 379 -6.14 22.43 1.29
N HIS A 380 -6.29 22.39 -0.03
CA HIS A 380 -7.46 21.81 -0.70
C HIS A 380 -7.34 20.29 -0.98
N LYS A 381 -6.21 19.66 -0.61
CA LYS A 381 -5.97 18.23 -0.83
C LYS A 381 -6.38 17.44 0.42
N PRO A 382 -7.23 16.40 0.29
CA PRO A 382 -7.70 15.61 1.44
C PRO A 382 -6.56 14.94 2.24
N ASP A 383 -5.40 14.72 1.61
CA ASP A 383 -4.23 14.13 2.27
C ASP A 383 -3.55 15.05 3.29
N HIS A 384 -3.77 16.38 3.20
CA HIS A 384 -3.19 17.38 4.10
C HIS A 384 -4.13 17.75 5.26
N HIS A 385 -5.29 17.09 5.33
CA HIS A 385 -6.23 17.15 6.45
C HIS A 385 -6.00 15.93 7.34
N TYR A 386 -5.15 16.03 8.34
CA TYR A 386 -4.75 14.91 9.19
C TYR A 386 -5.89 14.49 10.11
N THR A 387 -6.35 13.24 9.99
CA THR A 387 -7.37 12.71 10.92
C THR A 387 -6.76 12.48 12.29
N THR A 388 -7.35 13.12 13.29
CA THR A 388 -6.97 13.00 14.71
C THR A 388 -7.90 12.02 15.41
N ILE A 389 -9.20 12.09 15.13
CA ILE A 389 -10.21 11.22 15.74
C ILE A 389 -11.10 10.63 14.65
N LEU A 390 -11.43 9.35 14.81
CA LEU A 390 -12.40 8.66 13.99
C LEU A 390 -13.16 7.66 14.86
N PHE A 391 -14.48 7.68 14.87
CA PHE A 391 -15.29 6.73 15.65
C PHE A 391 -16.62 6.37 14.96
N PRO A 392 -17.15 5.16 15.20
CA PRO A 392 -18.51 4.82 14.80
C PRO A 392 -19.52 5.52 15.71
N GLY A 393 -20.54 6.15 15.14
CA GLY A 393 -21.55 6.87 15.92
C GLY A 393 -22.21 8.01 15.15
N ILE A 394 -23.02 8.77 15.87
CA ILE A 394 -23.70 9.96 15.36
C ILE A 394 -22.99 11.22 15.81
N GLU A 395 -23.23 12.32 15.11
CA GLU A 395 -22.86 13.66 15.58
C GLU A 395 -23.82 14.06 16.71
N SER A 396 -23.47 13.70 17.95
CA SER A 396 -24.11 14.24 19.16
C SER A 396 -23.08 14.97 20.01
N TYR A 397 -23.53 16.01 20.71
CA TYR A 397 -22.65 16.81 21.56
C TYR A 397 -21.98 15.95 22.64
N GLU A 398 -22.75 15.11 23.33
CA GLU A 398 -22.30 14.26 24.44
C GLU A 398 -21.20 13.30 23.99
N LEU A 399 -21.38 12.70 22.80
CA LEU A 399 -20.40 11.79 22.25
C LEU A 399 -19.14 12.54 21.81
N LEU A 400 -19.29 13.68 21.12
CA LEU A 400 -18.15 14.50 20.71
C LEU A 400 -17.35 15.01 21.92
N GLU A 401 -18.01 15.44 22.99
CA GLU A 401 -17.36 15.91 24.22
C GLU A 401 -16.42 14.85 24.81
N VAL A 402 -16.89 13.60 24.91
CA VAL A 402 -16.07 12.48 25.41
C VAL A 402 -14.97 12.11 24.42
N MET A 403 -15.33 11.92 23.14
CA MET A 403 -14.39 11.44 22.13
C MET A 403 -13.29 12.44 21.79
N MET A 404 -13.56 13.73 21.95
CA MET A 404 -12.63 14.81 21.62
C MET A 404 -11.86 15.37 22.82
N SER A 405 -12.18 14.94 24.04
CA SER A 405 -11.52 15.42 25.26
C SER A 405 -9.99 15.38 25.19
N PRO A 406 -9.32 14.27 24.79
CA PRO A 406 -7.86 14.24 24.68
C PRO A 406 -7.33 15.24 23.64
N PHE A 407 -8.01 15.36 22.50
CA PHE A 407 -7.62 16.28 21.43
C PHE A 407 -7.79 17.75 21.85
N ILE A 408 -8.88 18.09 22.55
CA ILE A 408 -9.12 19.44 23.07
C ILE A 408 -8.06 19.81 24.12
N GLN A 409 -7.67 18.87 24.99
CA GLN A 409 -6.59 19.10 25.94
C GLN A 409 -5.27 19.40 25.22
N GLU A 410 -4.93 18.63 24.19
CA GLU A 410 -3.73 18.89 23.39
C GLU A 410 -3.77 20.23 22.66
N LEU A 411 -4.92 20.63 22.11
CA LEU A 411 -5.08 21.94 21.47
C LEU A 411 -4.89 23.10 22.45
N ASN A 412 -5.41 22.96 23.68
CA ASN A 412 -5.18 23.96 24.73
C ASN A 412 -3.69 24.08 25.07
N ASP A 413 -2.98 22.95 25.20
CA ASP A 413 -1.54 22.97 25.45
C ASP A 413 -0.77 23.62 24.28
N LEU A 414 -1.14 23.30 23.04
CA LEU A 414 -0.53 23.90 21.85
C LEU A 414 -0.77 25.41 21.79
N LYS A 415 -1.97 25.87 22.13
CA LYS A 415 -2.31 27.30 22.18
C LYS A 415 -1.53 28.04 23.28
N ASN A 416 -1.45 27.46 24.47
CA ASN A 416 -0.90 28.14 25.64
C ASN A 416 0.64 28.06 25.74
N TYR A 417 1.22 26.93 25.35
CA TYR A 417 2.64 26.64 25.56
C TYR A 417 3.43 26.43 24.26
N GLY A 418 2.73 26.23 23.13
CA GLY A 418 3.37 25.88 21.87
C GLY A 418 3.91 24.46 21.81
N LEU A 419 4.74 24.18 20.80
CA LEU A 419 5.39 22.88 20.58
C LEU A 419 6.89 23.07 20.27
N LYS A 420 7.76 22.48 21.09
CA LYS A 420 9.21 22.57 20.88
C LYS A 420 9.70 21.51 19.90
N ILE A 421 10.24 21.93 18.75
CA ILE A 421 10.81 21.06 17.71
C ILE A 421 12.12 21.67 17.23
N ASN A 422 13.19 20.88 17.17
CA ASN A 422 14.53 21.34 16.74
C ASN A 422 15.00 22.62 17.48
N ASN A 423 14.76 22.68 18.79
CA ASN A 423 15.03 23.85 19.66
C ASN A 423 14.23 25.12 19.36
N ILE A 424 13.28 25.09 18.42
CA ILE A 424 12.37 26.19 18.12
C ILE A 424 11.03 25.90 18.81
N ILE A 425 10.46 26.91 19.48
CA ILE A 425 9.11 26.82 20.07
C ILE A 425 8.13 27.36 19.04
N TRP A 426 7.33 26.47 18.48
CA TRP A 426 6.27 26.80 17.54
C TRP A 426 5.01 27.24 18.30
N LYS A 427 4.49 28.42 17.98
CA LYS A 427 3.21 28.94 18.50
C LYS A 427 2.08 28.55 17.56
N PHE A 428 0.86 28.47 18.10
CA PHE A 428 -0.30 28.02 17.35
C PHE A 428 -1.45 29.02 17.40
N GLU A 429 -1.95 29.37 16.22
CA GLU A 429 -3.25 30.03 16.04
C GLU A 429 -4.25 29.00 15.55
N LEU A 430 -5.42 28.94 16.21
CA LEU A 430 -6.41 27.89 15.99
C LEU A 430 -7.62 28.46 15.25
N TYR A 431 -8.10 27.71 14.26
CA TYR A 431 -9.25 28.04 13.43
C TYR A 431 -10.21 26.86 13.40
N PHE A 432 -11.50 27.11 13.27
CA PHE A 432 -12.51 26.08 13.11
C PHE A 432 -13.39 26.35 11.89
N SER A 433 -13.68 25.31 11.12
CA SER A 433 -14.66 25.37 10.02
C SER A 433 -15.19 23.97 9.72
N SER A 434 -16.49 23.85 9.55
CA SER A 434 -17.18 22.61 9.21
C SER A 434 -18.50 22.94 8.52
N ASP A 435 -19.26 21.92 8.12
CA ASP A 435 -20.66 22.14 7.78
C ASP A 435 -21.44 22.68 8.99
N TRP A 436 -22.59 23.29 8.73
CA TRP A 436 -23.37 24.01 9.74
C TRP A 436 -23.83 23.13 10.90
N LYS A 437 -24.17 21.87 10.62
CA LYS A 437 -24.68 20.97 11.65
C LYS A 437 -23.56 20.63 12.62
N PHE A 438 -22.39 20.21 12.10
CA PHE A 438 -21.23 19.93 12.94
C PHE A 438 -20.74 21.18 13.68
N LEU A 439 -20.76 22.35 13.03
CA LEU A 439 -20.37 23.63 13.63
C LEU A 439 -21.28 23.99 14.79
N SER A 440 -22.59 23.89 14.59
CA SER A 440 -23.59 24.21 15.63
C SER A 440 -23.44 23.28 16.83
N ILE A 441 -23.22 21.99 16.60
CA ILE A 441 -23.00 21.01 17.69
C ILE A 441 -21.73 21.37 18.46
N CYS A 442 -20.61 21.66 17.79
CA CYS A 442 -19.36 22.03 18.47
C CYS A 442 -19.45 23.37 19.22
N LEU A 443 -20.33 24.30 18.81
CA LEU A 443 -20.62 25.54 19.53
C LEU A 443 -21.64 25.38 20.66
N GLY A 444 -22.23 24.20 20.83
CA GLY A 444 -23.38 24.03 21.73
C GLY A 444 -24.59 24.88 21.33
N PHE A 445 -24.69 25.21 20.04
CA PHE A 445 -25.68 26.12 19.47
C PHE A 445 -26.92 25.36 18.98
N ASN A 446 -28.04 26.07 18.95
CA ASN A 446 -29.31 25.56 18.48
C ASN A 446 -29.27 25.19 16.99
N ALA A 447 -30.23 24.36 16.57
CA ALA A 447 -30.41 24.04 15.16
C ALA A 447 -30.73 25.28 14.32
N ALA A 448 -30.41 25.22 13.03
CA ALA A 448 -30.57 26.31 12.06
C ALA A 448 -32.01 26.82 11.89
N ASN A 449 -33.02 26.03 12.31
CA ASN A 449 -34.43 26.40 12.27
C ASN A 449 -34.93 27.11 13.55
N SER A 450 -34.06 27.33 14.53
CA SER A 450 -34.42 28.04 15.77
C SER A 450 -34.66 29.54 15.54
N ASN A 451 -35.25 30.23 16.53
CA ASN A 451 -35.48 31.66 16.43
C ASN A 451 -34.17 32.47 16.32
N TYR A 452 -33.16 32.07 17.09
CA TYR A 452 -31.81 32.64 17.05
C TYR A 452 -30.91 31.70 16.27
N PHE A 453 -30.82 31.93 14.97
CA PHE A 453 -30.15 31.01 14.06
C PHE A 453 -28.70 31.39 13.78
N CYS A 454 -28.25 32.63 14.05
CA CYS A 454 -26.88 33.05 13.70
C CYS A 454 -25.89 32.81 14.86
N PRO A 455 -24.79 32.06 14.62
CA PRO A 455 -23.73 31.89 15.61
C PRO A 455 -22.95 33.17 15.93
N TRP A 456 -22.87 34.14 15.00
CA TRP A 456 -21.96 35.28 15.07
C TRP A 456 -22.60 36.60 15.53
N CYS A 457 -23.89 36.78 15.27
CA CYS A 457 -24.66 37.95 15.67
C CYS A 457 -25.92 37.55 16.46
N GLN A 458 -26.65 38.54 16.97
CA GLN A 458 -27.82 38.32 17.85
C GLN A 458 -29.17 38.37 17.12
N ILE A 459 -29.16 38.26 15.79
CA ILE A 459 -30.39 38.31 14.98
C ILE A 459 -31.39 37.22 15.39
N SER A 460 -32.66 37.60 15.49
CA SER A 460 -33.79 36.68 15.54
C SER A 460 -34.55 36.62 14.22
N LYS A 461 -35.37 35.58 14.03
CA LYS A 461 -36.27 35.49 12.84
C LYS A 461 -37.24 36.67 12.75
N HIS A 462 -37.59 37.30 13.86
CA HIS A 462 -38.46 38.48 13.87
C HIS A 462 -37.72 39.72 13.37
N ASP A 463 -36.46 39.89 13.77
CA ASP A 463 -35.64 41.04 13.36
C ASP A 463 -35.30 41.01 11.86
N GLN A 464 -35.26 39.82 11.26
CA GLN A 464 -35.02 39.61 9.83
C GLN A 464 -36.06 40.29 8.92
N ILE A 465 -37.25 40.61 9.46
CA ILE A 465 -38.31 41.33 8.73
C ILE A 465 -38.04 42.84 8.73
N ASN A 466 -37.38 43.35 9.78
CA ASN A 466 -37.03 44.76 9.93
C ASN A 466 -35.60 44.99 9.41
N ASN A 467 -35.47 45.07 8.08
CA ASN A 467 -34.23 45.13 7.30
C ASN A 467 -33.36 46.40 7.51
N GLN A 468 -33.39 47.01 8.70
CA GLN A 468 -32.79 48.33 9.01
C GLN A 468 -31.44 48.24 9.75
N THR A 469 -30.99 47.04 10.13
CA THR A 469 -29.75 46.84 10.91
C THR A 469 -28.66 46.15 10.08
N ASN A 470 -27.48 46.77 10.05
CA ASN A 470 -26.26 46.13 9.54
C ASN A 470 -25.72 45.16 10.62
N TRP A 471 -25.90 43.86 10.40
CA TRP A 471 -25.52 42.82 11.35
C TRP A 471 -24.02 42.54 11.26
N LYS A 472 -23.29 42.77 12.34
CA LYS A 472 -21.85 42.48 12.44
C LYS A 472 -21.57 41.29 13.35
N ILE A 473 -20.37 40.72 13.27
CA ILE A 473 -19.88 39.76 14.26
C ILE A 473 -19.82 40.46 15.62
N SER A 474 -20.79 40.15 16.49
CA SER A 474 -20.96 40.84 17.78
C SER A 474 -20.80 39.92 18.98
N LYS A 475 -21.03 38.61 18.79
CA LYS A 475 -20.92 37.62 19.85
C LYS A 475 -19.45 37.36 20.17
N LYS A 476 -19.16 37.12 21.45
CA LYS A 476 -17.82 36.82 21.96
C LYS A 476 -17.78 35.46 22.63
N MET A 477 -16.68 34.73 22.47
CA MET A 477 -16.55 33.36 22.99
C MET A 477 -16.60 33.32 24.52
N GLU A 478 -16.11 34.36 25.20
CA GLU A 478 -16.09 34.45 26.66
C GLU A 478 -17.49 34.56 27.26
N LYS A 479 -18.42 35.19 26.52
CA LYS A 479 -19.82 35.44 26.92
C LYS A 479 -20.80 34.56 26.17
N ILE A 480 -20.33 33.49 25.52
CA ILE A 480 -21.11 32.73 24.55
C ILE A 480 -22.43 32.17 25.13
N ASN A 481 -22.40 31.76 26.40
CA ASN A 481 -23.55 31.21 27.13
C ASN A 481 -24.53 32.30 27.62
N GLU A 482 -24.16 33.59 27.58
CA GLU A 482 -25.05 34.71 27.89
C GLU A 482 -25.96 35.04 26.69
N TYR A 483 -25.53 34.68 25.47
CA TYR A 483 -26.30 34.95 24.27
C TYR A 483 -27.38 33.89 24.01
N PRO A 484 -28.53 34.29 23.46
CA PRO A 484 -29.55 33.34 23.08
C PRO A 484 -29.07 32.42 21.96
N GLY A 485 -29.54 31.18 22.00
CA GLY A 485 -29.22 30.14 21.02
C GLY A 485 -28.13 29.16 21.47
N HIS A 486 -27.37 29.45 22.52
CA HIS A 486 -26.36 28.54 23.08
C HIS A 486 -26.93 27.79 24.29
N SER A 487 -27.08 26.48 24.15
CA SER A 487 -27.62 25.61 25.22
C SER A 487 -26.51 24.87 25.97
N LYS A 488 -25.33 24.75 25.37
CA LYS A 488 -24.17 24.05 25.94
C LYS A 488 -22.90 24.86 25.72
N LYS A 489 -21.89 24.58 26.52
CA LYS A 489 -20.56 25.18 26.37
C LYS A 489 -19.95 24.75 25.03
N PRO A 490 -19.31 25.65 24.27
CA PRO A 490 -18.57 25.25 23.07
C PRO A 490 -17.45 24.26 23.41
N LEU A 491 -17.35 23.19 22.62
CA LEU A 491 -16.28 22.18 22.72
C LEU A 491 -14.92 22.82 22.48
N PHE A 492 -14.85 23.73 21.49
CA PHE A 492 -13.64 24.48 21.18
C PHE A 492 -13.65 25.91 21.73
N ASN A 493 -13.95 26.09 23.03
CA ASN A 493 -14.00 27.41 23.67
C ASN A 493 -12.67 28.20 23.66
N MET A 494 -11.54 27.54 23.38
CA MET A 494 -10.25 28.18 23.20
C MET A 494 -10.10 28.88 21.83
N ILE A 495 -11.05 28.73 20.91
CA ILE A 495 -11.02 29.37 19.59
C ILE A 495 -11.97 30.57 19.62
N SER A 496 -11.45 31.78 19.36
CA SER A 496 -12.25 33.00 19.29
C SER A 496 -13.30 32.91 18.17
N LEU A 497 -14.47 33.53 18.34
CA LEU A 497 -15.61 33.31 17.43
C LEU A 497 -15.37 33.82 15.99
N ASP A 498 -14.53 34.84 15.83
CA ASP A 498 -14.01 35.32 14.54
C ASP A 498 -13.09 34.30 13.84
N HIS A 499 -12.63 33.27 14.55
CA HIS A 499 -11.90 32.12 14.01
C HIS A 499 -12.80 30.89 13.79
N TRP A 500 -14.12 31.04 13.88
CA TRP A 500 -15.10 30.03 13.43
C TRP A 500 -15.67 30.46 12.09
N ILE A 501 -15.09 29.95 11.01
CA ILE A 501 -15.35 30.42 9.65
C ILE A 501 -16.45 29.57 8.99
N PRO A 502 -17.47 30.18 8.38
CA PRO A 502 -18.50 29.46 7.66
C PRO A 502 -17.94 28.74 6.43
N ASP A 503 -18.54 27.60 6.09
CA ASP A 503 -18.11 26.83 4.94
C ASP A 503 -18.62 27.41 3.61
N GLU A 504 -17.68 27.85 2.78
CA GLU A 504 -17.91 28.37 1.43
C GLU A 504 -18.70 27.40 0.53
N LEU A 505 -18.40 26.09 0.59
CA LEU A 505 -19.08 25.12 -0.26
C LEU A 505 -20.57 25.03 0.13
N HIS A 506 -20.86 24.88 1.42
CA HIS A 506 -22.24 24.79 1.89
C HIS A 506 -23.05 26.08 1.70
N ILE A 507 -22.43 27.26 1.69
CA ILE A 507 -23.10 28.52 1.29
C ILE A 507 -23.70 28.37 -0.11
N MET A 508 -22.90 27.94 -1.09
CA MET A 508 -23.40 27.74 -2.45
C MET A 508 -24.48 26.67 -2.51
N LEU A 509 -24.23 25.50 -1.90
CA LEU A 509 -25.15 24.37 -1.98
C LEU A 509 -26.54 24.74 -1.44
N ARG A 510 -26.60 25.46 -0.31
CA ARG A 510 -27.84 25.74 0.42
C ARG A 510 -28.59 26.95 -0.13
N ILE A 511 -27.88 27.97 -0.61
CA ILE A 511 -28.52 29.09 -1.30
C ILE A 511 -29.08 28.62 -2.64
N PHE A 512 -28.36 27.80 -3.41
CA PHE A 512 -28.89 27.18 -4.62
C PHE A 512 -30.14 26.36 -4.33
N ASP A 513 -30.12 25.47 -3.32
CA ASP A 513 -31.30 24.67 -2.95
C ASP A 513 -32.50 25.58 -2.65
N ARG A 514 -32.27 26.71 -1.98
CA ARG A 514 -33.33 27.68 -1.70
C ARG A 514 -33.85 28.32 -2.98
N LEU A 515 -32.97 28.84 -3.83
CA LEU A 515 -33.35 29.47 -5.11
C LEU A 515 -34.14 28.50 -6.01
N TRP A 516 -33.70 27.26 -6.12
CA TRP A 516 -34.40 26.22 -6.89
C TRP A 516 -35.76 25.89 -6.27
N SER A 517 -35.82 25.73 -4.95
CA SER A 517 -37.08 25.46 -4.24
C SER A 517 -38.12 26.57 -4.43
N LEU A 518 -37.67 27.83 -4.51
CA LEU A 518 -38.54 28.98 -4.72
C LEU A 518 -39.14 29.00 -6.13
N VAL A 519 -38.35 28.67 -7.16
CA VAL A 519 -38.86 28.52 -8.54
C VAL A 519 -39.91 27.41 -8.60
N LEU A 520 -39.63 26.25 -7.99
CA LEU A 520 -40.59 25.15 -7.97
C LEU A 520 -41.85 25.47 -7.14
N SER A 521 -41.73 26.23 -6.06
CA SER A 521 -42.88 26.70 -5.27
C SER A 521 -43.73 27.63 -6.10
N GLU A 522 -43.12 28.58 -6.81
CA GLU A 522 -43.85 29.52 -7.66
C GLU A 522 -44.66 28.80 -8.74
N LEU A 523 -44.08 27.79 -9.40
CA LEU A 523 -44.78 26.95 -10.37
C LEU A 523 -45.96 26.17 -9.77
N LYS A 524 -45.84 25.75 -8.51
CA LYS A 524 -46.94 25.08 -7.79
C LYS A 524 -48.04 26.07 -7.41
N ASP A 525 -47.67 27.26 -6.97
CA ASP A 525 -48.63 28.29 -6.53
C ASP A 525 -49.50 28.81 -7.68
N VAL A 526 -49.03 28.71 -8.93
CA VAL A 526 -49.80 29.05 -10.14
C VAL A 526 -50.37 27.84 -10.88
N ASP A 527 -50.40 26.66 -10.24
CA ASP A 527 -50.88 25.39 -10.81
C ASP A 527 -50.20 24.96 -12.14
N GLN A 528 -48.98 25.44 -12.40
CA GLN A 528 -48.19 25.10 -13.60
C GLN A 528 -47.22 23.94 -13.38
N PHE A 529 -47.12 23.41 -12.16
CA PHE A 529 -46.27 22.25 -11.85
C PHE A 529 -46.94 20.92 -12.24
N ASP A 530 -47.28 20.78 -13.51
CA ASP A 530 -47.92 19.59 -14.09
C ASP A 530 -46.91 18.61 -14.72
N ASN A 531 -47.39 17.60 -15.46
CA ASN A 531 -46.51 16.64 -16.13
C ASN A 531 -45.71 17.28 -17.27
N ILE A 532 -46.26 18.28 -17.96
CA ILE A 532 -45.62 18.95 -19.09
C ILE A 532 -44.44 19.78 -18.56
N CYS A 533 -44.67 20.60 -17.55
CA CYS A 533 -43.63 21.39 -16.90
C CYS A 533 -42.52 20.52 -16.30
N ARG A 534 -42.87 19.42 -15.61
CA ARG A 534 -41.87 18.46 -15.11
C ARG A 534 -41.01 17.88 -16.23
N ASN A 535 -41.61 17.56 -17.38
CA ASN A 535 -40.87 17.04 -18.53
C ASN A 535 -39.95 18.11 -19.14
N GLU A 536 -40.39 19.37 -19.27
CA GLU A 536 -39.54 20.47 -19.73
C GLU A 536 -38.32 20.66 -18.82
N ILE A 537 -38.52 20.63 -17.49
CA ILE A 537 -37.41 20.71 -16.54
C ILE A 537 -36.41 19.57 -16.76
N VAL A 538 -36.89 18.33 -16.91
CA VAL A 538 -36.01 17.16 -17.13
C VAL A 538 -35.26 17.26 -18.46
N GLN A 539 -35.93 17.70 -19.53
CA GLN A 539 -35.29 17.89 -20.84
C GLN A 539 -34.21 18.96 -20.78
N GLU A 540 -34.49 20.08 -20.10
CA GLU A 540 -33.54 21.19 -19.96
C GLU A 540 -32.34 20.81 -19.08
N MET A 541 -32.56 20.06 -18.01
CA MET A 541 -31.48 19.47 -17.20
C MET A 541 -30.60 18.54 -18.03
N ASN A 542 -31.19 17.68 -18.86
CA ASN A 542 -30.44 16.80 -19.74
C ASN A 542 -29.65 17.59 -20.80
N ARG A 543 -30.19 18.69 -21.34
CA ARG A 543 -29.51 19.58 -22.30
C ARG A 543 -28.19 20.11 -21.75
N ILE A 544 -28.16 20.46 -20.46
CA ILE A 544 -26.96 20.97 -19.77
C ILE A 544 -26.09 19.84 -19.17
N GLY A 545 -26.40 18.58 -19.46
CA GLY A 545 -25.65 17.41 -19.00
C GLY A 545 -25.79 17.15 -17.50
N VAL A 546 -26.98 17.39 -16.94
CA VAL A 546 -27.36 17.09 -15.55
C VAL A 546 -28.44 16.01 -15.54
N HIS A 547 -28.18 14.88 -14.89
CA HIS A 547 -29.17 13.82 -14.75
C HIS A 547 -30.19 14.19 -13.66
N PHE A 548 -31.46 14.36 -14.03
CA PHE A 548 -32.51 14.82 -13.13
C PHE A 548 -33.84 14.11 -13.40
N GLN A 549 -34.55 13.74 -12.34
CA GLN A 549 -35.82 13.02 -12.42
C GLN A 549 -36.76 13.46 -11.29
N PHE A 550 -38.07 13.31 -11.53
CA PHE A 550 -39.13 13.48 -10.54
C PHE A 550 -39.80 12.14 -10.23
N TRP A 551 -40.20 11.93 -8.97
CA TRP A 551 -41.02 10.79 -8.57
C TRP A 551 -42.00 11.19 -7.48
N LYS A 552 -43.10 10.43 -7.34
CA LYS A 552 -44.01 10.57 -6.21
C LYS A 552 -43.57 9.66 -5.06
N GLU A 553 -43.76 10.13 -3.84
CA GLU A 553 -43.56 9.30 -2.65
C GLU A 553 -44.74 8.36 -2.42
N ASN A 554 -44.49 7.12 -2.01
CA ASN A 554 -45.55 6.13 -1.80
C ASN A 554 -46.49 6.61 -0.68
N GLY A 555 -47.79 6.75 -1.00
CA GLY A 555 -48.82 7.19 -0.05
C GLY A 555 -48.93 8.70 0.14
N SER A 556 -48.18 9.52 -0.61
CA SER A 556 -48.24 10.99 -0.56
C SER A 556 -48.40 11.57 -1.97
N ASN A 557 -49.14 12.67 -2.11
CA ASN A 557 -49.22 13.39 -3.39
C ASN A 557 -48.03 14.35 -3.60
N THR A 558 -47.00 14.24 -2.77
CA THR A 558 -45.78 15.07 -2.82
C THR A 558 -44.81 14.52 -3.86
N TRP A 559 -44.35 15.41 -4.72
CA TRP A 559 -43.31 15.14 -5.70
C TRP A 559 -41.93 15.38 -5.11
N ASN A 560 -41.07 14.37 -5.19
CA ASN A 560 -39.66 14.43 -4.89
C ASN A 560 -38.85 14.50 -6.20
N TYR A 561 -37.59 14.92 -6.08
CA TYR A 561 -36.69 15.09 -7.22
C TYR A 561 -35.24 14.76 -6.88
N THR A 562 -34.44 14.51 -7.91
CA THR A 562 -33.03 14.12 -7.77
C THR A 562 -32.26 15.19 -7.00
N SER A 563 -31.58 14.79 -5.92
CA SER A 563 -30.66 15.67 -5.21
C SER A 563 -29.39 15.91 -6.05
N LEU A 564 -29.07 17.18 -6.32
CA LEU A 564 -27.96 17.56 -7.18
C LEU A 564 -26.64 17.68 -6.41
N MET A 565 -25.55 17.25 -7.03
CA MET A 565 -24.20 17.44 -6.52
C MET A 565 -23.71 18.87 -6.79
N GLY A 566 -22.68 19.34 -6.08
CA GLY A 566 -22.22 20.74 -6.17
C GLY A 566 -21.87 21.21 -7.58
N ASN A 567 -21.25 20.37 -8.41
CA ASN A 567 -20.94 20.73 -9.79
C ASN A 567 -22.20 20.85 -10.66
N ASP A 568 -23.18 19.97 -10.45
CA ASP A 568 -24.44 20.01 -11.21
C ASP A 568 -25.27 21.22 -10.80
N LYS A 569 -25.30 21.57 -9.51
CA LYS A 569 -25.92 22.82 -9.02
C LYS A 569 -25.33 24.05 -9.70
N LEU A 570 -24.00 24.11 -9.85
CA LEU A 570 -23.34 25.22 -10.55
C LEU A 570 -23.69 25.27 -12.05
N LYS A 571 -23.83 24.12 -12.72
CA LYS A 571 -24.31 24.08 -14.11
C LYS A 571 -25.73 24.59 -14.22
N VAL A 572 -26.65 24.11 -13.36
CA VAL A 572 -28.05 24.58 -13.36
C VAL A 572 -28.10 26.08 -13.09
N LEU A 573 -27.35 26.55 -12.09
CA LEU A 573 -27.29 27.96 -11.74
C LEU A 573 -26.87 28.82 -12.95
N LYS A 574 -25.94 28.37 -13.79
CA LYS A 574 -25.42 29.14 -14.93
C LYS A 574 -26.23 28.96 -16.21
N ASP A 575 -26.58 27.72 -16.53
CA ASP A 575 -26.90 27.33 -17.90
C ASP A 575 -28.37 26.92 -18.08
N PHE A 576 -29.16 26.76 -17.01
CA PHE A 576 -30.57 26.38 -17.11
C PHE A 576 -31.42 27.51 -17.70
N ASP A 577 -32.14 27.21 -18.78
CA ASP A 577 -33.04 28.15 -19.43
C ASP A 577 -34.39 28.25 -18.70
N LEU A 578 -34.51 29.28 -17.86
CA LEU A 578 -35.74 29.60 -17.14
C LEU A 578 -36.91 29.97 -18.07
N GLY A 579 -36.63 30.40 -19.31
CA GLY A 579 -37.66 30.77 -20.29
C GLY A 579 -38.51 29.60 -20.77
N ARG A 580 -38.04 28.36 -20.58
CA ARG A 580 -38.82 27.14 -20.86
C ARG A 580 -39.99 26.92 -19.91
N ILE A 581 -39.87 27.42 -18.68
CA ILE A 581 -40.81 27.11 -17.59
C ILE A 581 -41.50 28.34 -17.01
N LEU A 582 -41.00 29.54 -17.32
CA LEU A 582 -41.52 30.79 -16.78
C LEU A 582 -41.76 31.81 -17.91
N PRO A 583 -42.72 32.74 -17.74
CA PRO A 583 -42.92 33.84 -18.68
C PRO A 583 -41.62 34.65 -18.91
N PRO A 584 -41.36 35.18 -20.13
CA PRO A 584 -40.08 35.82 -20.46
C PRO A 584 -39.63 36.92 -19.49
N SER A 585 -40.58 37.76 -19.03
CA SER A 585 -40.29 38.82 -18.06
C SER A 585 -39.88 38.27 -16.69
N ARG A 586 -40.52 37.21 -16.22
CA ARG A 586 -40.22 36.54 -14.94
C ARG A 586 -38.92 35.77 -15.02
N ALA A 587 -38.71 35.04 -16.11
CA ALA A 587 -37.46 34.32 -16.38
C ALA A 587 -36.26 35.27 -16.35
N LYS A 588 -36.36 36.45 -16.97
CA LYS A 588 -35.29 37.46 -16.97
C LYS A 588 -34.94 37.95 -15.55
N LYS A 589 -35.94 38.23 -14.70
CA LYS A 589 -35.71 38.67 -13.31
C LYS A 589 -35.00 37.59 -12.47
N ILE A 590 -35.43 36.33 -12.58
CA ILE A 590 -34.82 35.22 -11.84
C ILE A 590 -33.42 34.90 -12.38
N ARG A 591 -33.22 34.98 -13.70
CA ARG A 591 -31.91 34.83 -14.34
C ARG A 591 -30.91 35.85 -13.81
N GLU A 592 -31.30 37.12 -13.74
CA GLU A 592 -30.46 38.19 -13.17
C GLU A 592 -30.08 37.91 -11.71
N LEU A 593 -31.05 37.47 -10.88
CA LEU A 593 -30.79 37.08 -9.50
C LEU A 593 -29.78 35.94 -9.39
N TRP A 594 -29.90 34.91 -10.24
CA TRP A 594 -29.00 33.76 -10.27
C TRP A 594 -27.61 34.12 -10.79
N ASP A 595 -27.52 35.02 -11.79
CA ASP A 595 -26.26 35.51 -12.34
C ASP A 595 -25.47 36.32 -11.32
N ARG A 596 -26.13 37.26 -10.63
CA ARG A 596 -25.50 38.03 -9.55
C ARG A 596 -25.03 37.13 -8.40
N PHE A 597 -25.84 36.15 -8.00
CA PHE A 597 -25.41 35.16 -6.99
C PHE A 597 -24.18 34.36 -7.45
N ASN A 598 -24.17 33.89 -8.70
CA ASN A 598 -23.05 33.15 -9.25
C ASN A 598 -21.76 33.99 -9.32
N LEU A 599 -21.89 35.30 -9.60
CA LEU A 599 -20.77 36.26 -9.55
C LEU A 599 -20.24 36.40 -8.12
N ILE A 600 -21.11 36.68 -7.15
CA ILE A 600 -20.74 36.81 -5.72
C ILE A 600 -20.04 35.54 -5.24
N TYR A 601 -20.57 34.36 -5.55
CA TYR A 601 -19.93 33.10 -5.17
C TYR A 601 -18.58 32.87 -5.86
N SER A 602 -18.40 33.39 -7.07
CA SER A 602 -17.09 33.37 -7.76
C SER A 602 -16.10 34.31 -7.07
N ASN A 603 -16.55 35.49 -6.65
CA ASN A 603 -15.75 36.48 -5.93
C ASN A 603 -15.33 35.98 -4.54
N LEU A 604 -16.21 35.27 -3.84
CA LEU A 604 -15.91 34.61 -2.55
C LEU A 604 -14.70 33.68 -2.60
N LYS A 605 -14.42 33.08 -3.77
CA LYS A 605 -13.32 32.12 -3.96
C LYS A 605 -11.97 32.79 -4.21
N LEU A 606 -11.96 34.09 -4.48
CA LEU A 606 -10.76 34.85 -4.75
C LEU A 606 -10.13 35.30 -3.42
N LYS A 607 -8.84 35.01 -3.26
CA LYS A 607 -8.09 35.32 -2.03
C LYS A 607 -8.02 36.83 -1.77
N ASP A 608 -7.76 37.58 -2.83
CA ASP A 608 -7.45 39.02 -2.77
C ASP A 608 -8.63 39.91 -3.21
N TYR A 609 -9.86 39.41 -3.16
CA TYR A 609 -11.03 40.22 -3.50
C TYR A 609 -11.33 41.25 -2.42
N ASP A 610 -11.74 42.45 -2.83
CA ASP A 610 -11.99 43.55 -1.90
C ASP A 610 -13.22 43.25 -1.01
N PRO A 611 -13.07 43.22 0.32
CA PRO A 611 -14.17 42.88 1.23
C PRO A 611 -15.31 43.90 1.21
N HIS A 612 -15.02 45.19 0.98
CA HIS A 612 -16.03 46.24 0.90
C HIS A 612 -16.86 46.13 -0.38
N GLN A 613 -16.21 45.88 -1.52
CA GLN A 613 -16.87 45.59 -2.78
C GLN A 613 -17.74 44.33 -2.67
N PHE A 614 -17.24 43.28 -2.01
CA PHE A 614 -18.02 42.06 -1.77
C PHE A 614 -19.28 42.35 -0.96
N GLN A 615 -19.15 43.14 0.12
CA GLN A 615 -20.28 43.52 0.96
C GLN A 615 -21.35 44.26 0.13
N PHE A 616 -20.92 45.26 -0.65
CA PHE A 616 -21.82 46.02 -1.52
C PHE A 616 -22.58 45.10 -2.49
N GLU A 617 -21.88 44.19 -3.18
CA GLU A 617 -22.50 43.25 -4.12
C GLU A 617 -23.47 42.29 -3.43
N ALA A 618 -23.15 41.81 -2.23
CA ALA A 618 -24.01 40.91 -1.48
C ALA A 618 -25.27 41.60 -0.95
N GLU A 619 -25.14 42.85 -0.49
CA GLU A 619 -26.27 43.70 -0.06
C GLU A 619 -27.17 44.07 -1.25
N ASP A 620 -26.61 44.49 -2.38
CA ASP A 620 -27.34 44.76 -3.64
C ASP A 620 -28.07 43.51 -4.15
N TRP A 621 -27.44 42.33 -4.06
CA TRP A 621 -28.10 41.08 -4.40
C TRP A 621 -29.26 40.73 -3.46
N LEU A 622 -29.12 41.01 -2.16
CA LEU A 622 -30.21 40.83 -1.19
C LEU A 622 -31.37 41.80 -1.46
N GLU A 623 -31.08 43.05 -1.82
CA GLU A 623 -32.09 44.03 -2.23
C GLU A 623 -32.86 43.53 -3.46
N LEU A 624 -32.16 43.03 -4.49
CA LEU A 624 -32.79 42.41 -5.64
C LEU A 624 -33.66 41.21 -5.21
N PHE A 625 -33.13 40.31 -4.37
CA PHE A 625 -33.87 39.15 -3.84
C PHE A 625 -35.18 39.56 -3.16
N LEU A 626 -35.18 40.69 -2.44
CA LEU A 626 -36.31 41.21 -1.66
C LEU A 626 -37.16 42.23 -2.42
N THR A 627 -37.00 42.35 -3.75
CA THR A 627 -37.79 43.28 -4.57
C THR A 627 -39.29 43.07 -4.28
N PRO A 628 -40.02 44.09 -3.80
CA PRO A 628 -41.42 43.97 -3.46
C PRO A 628 -42.31 43.97 -4.69
N ASP A 629 -43.56 43.53 -4.50
CA ASP A 629 -44.60 43.67 -5.50
C ASP A 629 -44.88 45.16 -5.76
N ARG A 630 -44.96 45.55 -7.04
CA ARG A 630 -45.23 46.93 -7.46
C ARG A 630 -46.66 47.05 -8.00
N VAL A 631 -47.46 47.92 -7.38
CA VAL A 631 -48.76 48.29 -7.93
C VAL A 631 -48.56 49.25 -9.09
N ILE A 632 -49.11 48.93 -10.26
CA ILE A 632 -49.02 49.80 -11.43
C ILE A 632 -50.05 50.94 -11.24
N PRO A 633 -49.63 52.22 -11.22
CA PRO A 633 -50.57 53.33 -11.09
C PRO A 633 -51.64 53.29 -12.20
N ASN A 634 -52.90 53.50 -11.83
CA ASN A 634 -54.06 53.46 -12.73
C ASN A 634 -54.36 52.08 -13.36
N SER A 635 -53.92 50.98 -12.74
CA SER A 635 -54.28 49.61 -13.14
C SER A 635 -54.55 48.73 -11.91
N ASN A 636 -55.42 47.73 -12.05
CA ASN A 636 -55.60 46.67 -11.05
C ASN A 636 -54.48 45.60 -11.14
N ARG A 637 -53.45 45.80 -11.98
CA ARG A 637 -52.36 44.85 -12.18
C ARG A 637 -51.23 45.12 -11.19
N ILE A 638 -50.82 44.05 -10.51
CA ILE A 638 -49.65 44.02 -9.62
C ILE A 638 -48.49 43.39 -10.39
N GLU A 639 -47.38 44.12 -10.52
CA GLU A 639 -46.13 43.56 -11.01
C GLU A 639 -45.44 42.83 -9.87
N LYS A 640 -45.41 41.50 -9.93
CA LYS A 640 -44.82 40.66 -8.88
C LYS A 640 -43.31 40.94 -8.74
N GLY A 641 -42.90 41.21 -7.51
CA GLY A 641 -41.52 41.28 -7.03
C GLY A 641 -40.88 39.89 -6.97
N LEU A 642 -39.71 39.75 -6.35
CA LEU A 642 -39.00 38.47 -6.29
C LEU A 642 -39.47 37.59 -5.13
N TYR A 643 -38.91 37.77 -3.93
CA TYR A 643 -39.15 36.91 -2.78
C TYR A 643 -39.30 37.72 -1.48
N SER A 644 -39.97 37.13 -0.49
CA SER A 644 -40.22 37.76 0.81
C SER A 644 -39.04 37.61 1.80
N PRO A 645 -38.95 38.45 2.85
CA PRO A 645 -37.96 38.30 3.93
C PRO A 645 -37.98 36.94 4.62
N SER A 646 -39.17 36.30 4.71
CA SER A 646 -39.32 34.95 5.26
C SER A 646 -38.60 33.87 4.44
N ALA A 647 -38.18 34.16 3.20
CA ALA A 647 -37.41 33.25 2.37
C ALA A 647 -35.90 33.30 2.63
N ILE A 648 -35.41 34.26 3.41
CA ILE A 648 -34.00 34.40 3.78
C ILE A 648 -33.60 33.25 4.71
N THR A 649 -32.64 32.45 4.27
CA THR A 649 -32.09 31.34 5.07
C THR A 649 -30.90 31.80 5.91
N PRO A 650 -30.48 31.03 6.93
CA PRO A 650 -29.25 31.31 7.68
C PRO A 650 -28.02 31.52 6.78
N TYR A 651 -27.91 30.75 5.69
CA TYR A 651 -26.80 30.89 4.74
C TYR A 651 -26.87 32.18 3.92
N ILE A 652 -28.07 32.66 3.55
CA ILE A 652 -28.22 33.96 2.89
C ILE A 652 -27.80 35.08 3.85
N HIS A 653 -28.25 35.03 5.11
CA HIS A 653 -27.86 35.99 6.12
C HIS A 653 -26.33 36.03 6.31
N VAL A 654 -25.70 34.88 6.45
CA VAL A 654 -24.24 34.80 6.63
C VAL A 654 -23.47 35.32 5.42
N LEU A 655 -23.94 34.99 4.20
CA LEU A 655 -23.34 35.49 2.96
C LEU A 655 -23.31 37.02 2.93
N VAL A 656 -24.43 37.66 3.27
CA VAL A 656 -24.60 39.11 3.13
C VAL A 656 -23.89 39.86 4.25
N TYR A 657 -24.02 39.39 5.49
CA TYR A 657 -23.64 40.18 6.66
C TYR A 657 -22.29 39.81 7.28
N HIS A 658 -21.77 38.59 7.06
CA HIS A 658 -20.59 38.12 7.79
C HIS A 658 -19.41 37.74 6.90
N ILE A 659 -19.64 37.39 5.63
CA ILE A 659 -18.55 36.94 4.76
C ILE A 659 -17.54 38.05 4.48
N SER A 660 -17.97 39.29 4.27
CA SER A 660 -17.05 40.43 4.09
C SER A 660 -16.18 40.64 5.33
N GLU A 661 -16.75 40.55 6.54
CA GLU A 661 -15.98 40.61 7.79
C GLU A 661 -14.95 39.48 7.86
N PHE A 662 -15.32 38.24 7.50
CA PHE A 662 -14.37 37.12 7.45
C PHE A 662 -13.29 37.29 6.37
N MET A 663 -13.61 37.90 5.23
CA MET A 663 -12.63 38.22 4.20
C MET A 663 -11.60 39.23 4.70
N GLU A 664 -12.04 40.25 5.46
CA GLU A 664 -11.14 41.23 6.07
C GLU A 664 -10.27 40.60 7.16
N ILE A 665 -10.88 39.86 8.10
CA ILE A 665 -10.17 39.22 9.22
C ILE A 665 -9.17 38.17 8.73
N HIS A 666 -9.53 37.37 7.71
CA HIS A 666 -8.72 36.26 7.20
C HIS A 666 -8.10 36.53 5.84
N LYS A 667 -7.85 37.79 5.49
CA LYS A 667 -7.28 38.23 4.21
C LYS A 667 -6.00 37.48 3.82
N GLN A 668 -5.19 37.12 4.81
CA GLN A 668 -3.97 36.32 4.60
C GLN A 668 -4.22 34.99 3.88
N TRP A 669 -5.37 34.35 4.11
CA TRP A 669 -5.68 33.01 3.60
C TRP A 669 -6.80 33.03 2.55
N GLY A 670 -7.72 33.99 2.68
CA GLY A 670 -9.01 33.99 1.98
C GLY A 670 -9.99 32.95 2.54
N VAL A 671 -11.29 33.20 2.39
CA VAL A 671 -12.35 32.32 2.95
C VAL A 671 -12.29 30.90 2.37
N LYS A 672 -11.88 30.77 1.10
CA LYS A 672 -11.75 29.48 0.42
C LYS A 672 -10.80 28.51 1.13
N ALA A 673 -9.75 28.98 1.81
CA ALA A 673 -8.83 28.13 2.56
C ALA A 673 -9.54 27.34 3.68
N PHE A 674 -10.69 27.83 4.14
CA PHE A 674 -11.56 27.22 5.15
C PHE A 674 -12.68 26.36 4.56
N SER A 675 -12.68 26.11 3.25
CA SER A 675 -13.66 25.23 2.58
C SER A 675 -13.59 23.79 3.11
N CYS A 676 -14.72 23.16 3.36
CA CYS A 676 -14.84 21.80 3.93
C CYS A 676 -14.81 20.69 2.86
N ALA A 677 -14.74 21.06 1.58
CA ALA A 677 -14.61 20.13 0.46
C ALA A 677 -13.49 19.06 0.63
N PRO A 678 -12.31 19.37 1.21
CA PRO A 678 -11.28 18.35 1.44
C PRO A 678 -11.70 17.30 2.47
N VAL A 679 -12.45 17.68 3.51
CA VAL A 679 -12.96 16.78 4.54
C VAL A 679 -14.03 15.86 3.96
N GLU A 680 -14.95 16.39 3.15
CA GLU A 680 -15.94 15.59 2.41
C GLU A 680 -15.27 14.55 1.49
N LYS A 681 -14.26 14.99 0.72
CA LYS A 681 -13.46 14.09 -0.14
C LYS A 681 -12.76 13.02 0.70
N LYS A 682 -12.24 13.38 1.87
CA LYS A 682 -11.58 12.45 2.79
C LYS A 682 -12.57 11.43 3.36
N ASN A 683 -13.78 11.85 3.70
CA ASN A 683 -14.88 10.96 4.08
C ASN A 683 -15.25 10.00 2.94
N HIS A 684 -15.36 10.49 1.70
CA HIS A 684 -15.61 9.63 0.54
C HIS A 684 -14.49 8.60 0.30
N GLN A 685 -13.23 9.04 0.41
CA GLN A 685 -12.07 8.14 0.35
C GLN A 685 -12.13 7.07 1.45
N GLN A 686 -12.50 7.45 2.67
CA GLN A 686 -12.68 6.52 3.77
C GLN A 686 -13.77 5.48 3.49
N VAL A 687 -14.96 5.91 3.06
CA VAL A 687 -16.06 5.00 2.72
C VAL A 687 -15.62 4.05 1.60
N THR A 688 -14.88 4.56 0.63
CA THR A 688 -14.27 3.75 -0.43
C THR A 688 -13.29 2.71 0.13
N TYR A 689 -12.44 3.06 1.10
CA TYR A 689 -11.56 2.11 1.78
C TYR A 689 -12.32 1.07 2.61
N PHE A 690 -13.47 1.44 3.17
CA PHE A 690 -14.33 0.53 3.92
C PHE A 690 -14.95 -0.54 3.01
N PHE A 691 -15.46 -0.17 1.84
CA PHE A 691 -16.13 -1.10 0.92
C PHE A 691 -15.23 -1.80 -0.09
N ARG A 692 -14.22 -1.11 -0.64
CA ARG A 692 -13.29 -1.77 -1.56
C ARG A 692 -12.39 -2.68 -0.73
N GLN A 693 -12.56 -3.98 -0.90
CA GLN A 693 -11.72 -5.06 -0.36
C GLN A 693 -10.24 -4.86 -0.72
N SER A 694 -9.58 -3.90 -0.07
CA SER A 694 -8.18 -3.59 -0.29
C SER A 694 -7.36 -4.57 0.52
N PHE A 695 -7.01 -5.74 -0.02
CA PHE A 695 -6.13 -6.73 0.62
C PHE A 695 -6.59 -7.30 1.99
N LYS A 696 -7.78 -6.99 2.51
CA LYS A 696 -8.02 -7.03 3.97
C LYS A 696 -9.42 -7.51 4.29
N GLY A 697 -9.53 -8.73 4.83
CA GLY A 697 -10.77 -9.36 5.28
C GLY A 697 -11.71 -8.39 6.00
N GLY A 698 -12.65 -7.83 5.22
CA GLY A 698 -13.67 -6.90 5.69
C GLY A 698 -14.67 -7.66 6.55
N GLY A 699 -14.92 -7.14 7.74
CA GLY A 699 -15.89 -7.72 8.67
C GLY A 699 -15.95 -7.00 10.01
N ARG A 700 -14.88 -6.30 10.44
CA ARG A 700 -14.87 -5.58 11.72
C ARG A 700 -14.61 -4.08 11.56
N ILE A 701 -15.57 -3.27 12.03
CA ILE A 701 -15.54 -1.80 12.02
C ILE A 701 -14.28 -1.26 12.73
N LEU A 702 -13.90 -1.83 13.87
CA LEU A 702 -12.71 -1.40 14.62
C LEU A 702 -11.40 -1.61 13.85
N TRP A 703 -11.27 -2.72 13.10
CA TRP A 703 -10.12 -2.95 12.24
C TRP A 703 -10.07 -1.94 11.09
N THR A 704 -11.23 -1.59 10.53
CA THR A 704 -11.31 -0.57 9.48
C THR A 704 -11.01 0.82 10.02
N LEU A 705 -11.38 1.12 11.25
CA LEU A 705 -11.11 2.37 11.97
C LEU A 705 -9.61 2.55 12.24
N ILE A 706 -9.00 1.57 12.90
CA ILE A 706 -7.57 1.51 13.21
C ILE A 706 -6.76 1.51 11.91
N TRP A 707 -7.23 0.81 10.88
CA TRP A 707 -6.53 0.71 9.60
C TRP A 707 -6.67 1.97 8.75
N THR A 708 -7.83 2.63 8.76
CA THR A 708 -8.06 3.94 8.12
C THR A 708 -7.09 4.95 8.70
N LEU A 709 -7.02 5.04 10.03
CA LEU A 709 -6.02 5.83 10.71
C LEU A 709 -4.61 5.39 10.23
N LYS A 710 -4.21 4.12 10.39
CA LYS A 710 -2.86 3.62 9.99
C LYS A 710 -2.46 4.00 8.55
N SER A 711 -3.39 3.91 7.60
CA SER A 711 -3.14 4.19 6.19
C SER A 711 -2.93 5.68 5.87
N GLN A 712 -3.51 6.59 6.66
CA GLN A 712 -3.49 8.02 6.35
C GLN A 712 -2.13 8.70 6.55
N VAL A 713 -1.25 8.17 7.42
CA VAL A 713 0.09 8.77 7.63
C VAL A 713 1.17 8.05 6.81
N GLY A 714 0.99 6.74 6.56
CA GLY A 714 1.92 5.95 5.74
C GLY A 714 1.97 6.34 4.26
N LYS A 715 0.95 7.04 3.75
CA LYS A 715 0.77 7.31 2.31
C LYS A 715 1.70 8.38 1.71
N LYS A 716 2.33 9.27 2.50
CA LYS A 716 3.18 10.35 1.93
C LYS A 716 4.46 10.71 2.69
N HIS A 717 4.60 10.46 3.98
CA HIS A 717 5.70 11.06 4.74
C HIS A 717 7.04 10.30 4.66
N PHE A 718 7.04 9.07 4.15
CA PHE A 718 8.30 8.42 3.78
C PHE A 718 8.92 9.02 2.51
N ALA A 719 8.12 9.62 1.62
CA ALA A 719 8.64 10.35 0.44
C ALA A 719 9.35 11.66 0.83
N LEU A 720 9.04 12.21 2.00
CA LEU A 720 9.54 13.49 2.48
C LEU A 720 10.97 13.43 3.03
N ARG A 721 11.43 12.27 3.52
CA ARG A 721 12.80 12.08 4.01
C ARG A 721 13.80 11.61 2.94
N TYR A 722 13.31 11.25 1.74
CA TYR A 722 14.11 10.67 0.66
C TYR A 722 14.09 11.48 -0.65
N ARG A 723 13.76 12.77 -0.59
CA ARG A 723 14.13 13.73 -1.66
C ARG A 723 15.39 14.52 -1.27
N PRO A 724 16.61 14.00 -1.48
CA PRO A 724 17.70 14.83 -1.94
C PRO A 724 17.74 14.76 -3.48
N TYR A 725 17.76 15.94 -4.12
CA TYR A 725 17.98 16.17 -5.55
C TYR A 725 16.79 15.91 -6.50
N TRP A 726 15.93 16.91 -6.61
CA TRP A 726 15.33 17.28 -7.89
C TRP A 726 15.35 18.82 -8.02
N LYS A 727 16.54 19.38 -8.27
CA LYS A 727 16.65 20.62 -9.04
C LYS A 727 17.04 20.17 -10.44
N ALA A 728 16.19 20.45 -11.42
CA ALA A 728 16.61 20.41 -12.81
C ALA A 728 17.67 21.49 -13.02
N PRO A 729 18.77 21.15 -13.72
CA PRO A 729 19.18 21.96 -14.85
C PRO A 729 18.87 21.19 -16.13
N GLU A 730 18.52 21.99 -17.13
CA GLU A 730 18.27 21.58 -18.50
C GLU A 730 19.44 20.79 -19.11
N VAL A 731 19.06 19.79 -19.91
CA VAL A 731 19.84 19.07 -20.94
C VAL A 731 21.07 18.29 -20.45
N ILE A 732 21.00 16.95 -20.55
CA ILE A 732 21.90 16.08 -21.35
C ILE A 732 21.38 14.63 -21.25
N VAL A 733 21.52 13.94 -22.38
CA VAL A 733 20.93 12.66 -22.83
C VAL A 733 21.33 11.43 -22.00
N GLY A 734 20.40 10.51 -21.74
CA GLY A 734 20.73 9.14 -21.28
C GLY A 734 19.53 8.34 -20.77
N ARG A 735 19.37 7.11 -21.25
CA ARG A 735 18.20 6.22 -21.06
C ARG A 735 18.02 5.73 -19.61
N GLU A 736 17.12 6.35 -18.84
CA GLU A 736 16.46 5.74 -17.67
C GLU A 736 14.94 6.03 -17.59
N TYR A 737 14.35 6.62 -18.63
CA TYR A 737 12.99 7.18 -18.60
C TYR A 737 11.82 6.23 -18.89
N ILE A 738 12.02 4.91 -18.94
CA ILE A 738 10.99 4.00 -19.50
C ILE A 738 10.09 3.35 -18.43
N PHE A 739 10.56 3.15 -17.19
CA PHE A 739 9.81 2.35 -16.19
C PHE A 739 8.66 3.11 -15.49
N VAL A 740 8.79 4.43 -15.29
CA VAL A 740 7.76 5.24 -14.62
C VAL A 740 6.67 5.72 -15.60
N SER A 741 7.01 5.88 -16.89
CA SER A 741 6.06 6.32 -17.92
C SER A 741 5.07 5.23 -18.33
N ASN A 742 5.48 3.96 -18.31
CA ASN A 742 4.61 2.84 -18.68
C ASN A 742 3.51 2.56 -17.63
N ILE A 743 3.78 2.77 -16.34
CA ILE A 743 2.76 2.63 -15.28
C ILE A 743 1.75 3.78 -15.35
N TYR A 744 2.21 5.01 -15.64
CA TYR A 744 1.31 6.16 -15.86
C TYR A 744 0.44 6.01 -17.11
N SER A 745 0.99 5.44 -18.19
CA SER A 745 0.26 5.27 -19.44
C SER A 745 -0.77 4.13 -19.38
N ILE A 746 -0.49 3.05 -18.65
CA ILE A 746 -1.43 1.94 -18.45
C ILE A 746 -2.56 2.35 -17.48
N ALA A 747 -2.27 3.19 -16.48
CA ALA A 747 -3.28 3.70 -15.55
C ALA A 747 -4.19 4.80 -16.14
N MET A 748 -3.84 5.42 -17.27
CA MET A 748 -4.73 6.34 -18.01
C MET A 748 -5.67 5.61 -19.00
N LEU A 749 -5.47 4.30 -19.21
CA LEU A 749 -6.27 3.49 -20.15
C LEU A 749 -7.26 2.54 -19.46
N MET A 750 -7.33 2.53 -18.13
CA MET A 750 -8.35 1.85 -17.31
C MET A 750 -9.08 2.86 -16.43
#